data_AF-A0A7L0SDI6-F1
#
_entry.id   AF-A0A7L0SDI6-F1
#
_cell.length_a   1.000
_cell.length_b   1.000
_cell.length_c   1.000
_cell.angle_alpha   90.00
_cell.angle_beta   90.00
_cell.angle_gamma   90.00
#
_symmetry.space_group_name_H-M   'P 1'
#
loop_
_entity.id
_entity.type
_entity.pdbx_description
1 polymer ?
#
loop_
_entity_poly.entity_id
_entity_poly.type
_entity_poly.pdbx_seq_one_letter_code
_entity_poly.pdbx_strand_id
1 'polypeptide(L)'
;SAQELAQEVKAFLSGVDPVVGTQLSPSEHARCALLLLRSLPPARHAALEHLRGVFDDQVVQEVHRVLGEFVRLNPQAWAPVVSAWSIDLMGQLSSKYASHHGVPPPAGLNELLQLWMSCGATRTLMDIYTQCLAAMIGACPDACVDALLDTSVQHSPHFDWVVAHIGSSFPNTIINRVLSCGLKDFCAHGAGAAMTPPSADFLFPGATDKRVPKIASVVGILGHLASRHSGSIKQELLRLFHESLTPTRDQHQKAAVPFLLQLAVMSPPLLGTISSELVDSLKPNVLNQLHQHFSSLPREDLDNMVAIVVHLICQTSAGAYRILQFLVNTAMPASVITPPGPGLHDGVREACDRVIQLLLLHLQKLVYNRGNPGLEASGSGLGSGSPRPVPFLDALRPHVRDLCVETLRLERKRFLWQHQLLSLLAVYSAPHSATDALFFLLTLARSQEELALATQLYAVLSSCLPDLLPATVKACVCQIHAGRLPEPQIAQLFRNLALVVQWEGGEAGPAAMGTQLGAILSRHLPDLAQLLLHRSPEVAEAASFLLAVCPLPRAVPPAHLLAAVRAAVHQFFTVLRGENAAGVWYSGRVLARLSAVSPAAAKAVLQHLVEAALRGGNAELFGAAPEKSTEETSRLEETGDVSLLDINRRFTAAVNFSGGGVWSVFHAGVIGRGLKTPTGHRATAPEAATRNAQTFLSLLLRCCCHSGRSADPPLTPPGAGVNPEAAKAVAAALVEAVCPEAAGGDLVWPPEDQARGTVERDLRICRRFRQNPLLFPLLRVVAAGRPALCYCSVLLRGLLASLMAHWDASREPHTATSPWHLAASCALVACMAEGSLLPPVLGNMHEIFHHLAPFEVHLLLLSVWDYLRDNSPLPQKFTFHAERGVFLRDFTRDGDVGKHLAVLHSVLHKNIQRLGLLAGRFR
;
A
#
# COMPACT_ATOMS: atom_id res chain seq x y z
N SER A 1 -55.81 4.16 -72.61
CA SER A 1 -55.86 3.67 -74.01
C SER A 1 -54.52 3.96 -74.71
N ALA A 2 -54.19 3.33 -75.86
CA ALA A 2 -52.95 3.65 -76.60
C ALA A 2 -52.91 5.11 -77.09
N GLN A 3 -54.09 5.71 -77.28
CA GLN A 3 -54.27 7.09 -77.71
C GLN A 3 -54.01 8.09 -76.58
N GLU A 4 -54.44 7.79 -75.34
CA GLU A 4 -54.06 8.56 -74.14
C GLU A 4 -52.54 8.50 -73.91
N LEU A 5 -51.91 7.34 -74.08
CA LEU A 5 -50.45 7.23 -73.91
C LEU A 5 -49.67 8.10 -74.89
N ALA A 6 -50.10 8.14 -76.16
CA ALA A 6 -49.47 8.96 -77.19
C ALA A 6 -49.65 10.46 -76.90
N GLN A 7 -50.80 10.86 -76.32
CA GLN A 7 -51.03 12.23 -75.86
C GLN A 7 -50.12 12.58 -74.69
N GLU A 8 -49.97 11.71 -73.70
CA GLU A 8 -49.07 11.91 -72.56
C GLU A 8 -47.58 11.98 -72.99
N VAL A 9 -47.15 11.15 -73.96
CA VAL A 9 -45.79 11.24 -74.53
C VAL A 9 -45.58 12.59 -75.22
N LYS A 10 -46.58 13.05 -75.99
CA LYS A 10 -46.51 14.35 -76.67
C LYS A 10 -46.48 15.50 -75.67
N ALA A 11 -47.35 15.46 -74.65
CA ALA A 11 -47.41 16.42 -73.54
C ALA A 11 -46.06 16.52 -72.80
N PHE A 12 -45.46 15.37 -72.51
CA PHE A 12 -44.17 15.28 -71.83
C PHE A 12 -43.02 15.86 -72.65
N LEU A 13 -42.97 15.61 -73.97
CA LEU A 13 -41.94 16.12 -74.87
C LEU A 13 -42.11 17.61 -75.19
N SER A 14 -43.35 18.11 -75.30
CA SER A 14 -43.61 19.51 -75.59
C SER A 14 -43.64 20.43 -74.37
N GLY A 15 -43.85 19.88 -73.16
CA GLY A 15 -44.07 20.67 -71.93
C GLY A 15 -45.39 21.47 -71.95
N VAL A 16 -46.31 21.09 -72.83
CA VAL A 16 -47.55 21.81 -73.15
C VAL A 16 -48.67 20.79 -73.25
N ASP A 17 -49.83 21.10 -72.65
CA ASP A 17 -51.02 20.26 -72.76
C ASP A 17 -51.43 20.10 -74.24
N PRO A 18 -51.44 18.88 -74.80
CA PRO A 18 -51.72 18.64 -76.21
C PRO A 18 -53.17 18.91 -76.61
N VAL A 19 -54.08 19.10 -75.65
CA VAL A 19 -55.50 19.41 -75.85
C VAL A 19 -55.78 20.91 -75.72
N VAL A 20 -55.15 21.57 -74.74
CA VAL A 20 -55.45 22.98 -74.38
C VAL A 20 -54.39 23.96 -74.90
N GLY A 21 -53.17 23.49 -75.21
CA GLY A 21 -52.08 24.32 -75.73
C GLY A 21 -51.40 25.21 -74.68
N THR A 22 -51.72 25.04 -73.39
CA THR A 22 -51.12 25.77 -72.28
C THR A 22 -49.86 25.08 -71.76
N GLN A 23 -48.86 25.87 -71.32
CA GLN A 23 -47.68 25.31 -70.65
C GLN A 23 -48.12 24.52 -69.41
N LEU A 24 -47.63 23.31 -69.27
CA LEU A 24 -47.94 22.45 -68.13
C LEU A 24 -47.34 23.07 -66.87
N SER A 25 -48.11 23.09 -65.79
CA SER A 25 -47.54 23.40 -64.48
C SER A 25 -46.54 22.31 -64.07
N PRO A 26 -45.56 22.61 -63.20
CA PRO A 26 -44.57 21.63 -62.73
C PRO A 26 -45.19 20.33 -62.17
N SER A 27 -46.33 20.44 -61.50
CA SER A 27 -47.07 19.30 -60.95
C SER A 27 -47.80 18.48 -62.02
N GLU A 28 -48.34 19.13 -63.05
CA GLU A 28 -48.97 18.45 -64.19
C GLU A 28 -47.93 17.74 -65.05
N HIS A 29 -46.79 18.39 -65.32
CA HIS A 29 -45.70 17.79 -66.09
C HIS A 29 -45.08 16.58 -65.37
N ALA A 30 -44.92 16.68 -64.04
CA ALA A 30 -44.50 15.54 -63.22
C ALA A 30 -45.53 14.40 -63.21
N ARG A 31 -46.84 14.71 -63.25
CA ARG A 31 -47.89 13.69 -63.36
C ARG A 31 -47.85 12.96 -64.70
N CYS A 32 -47.62 13.68 -65.81
CA CYS A 32 -47.37 13.08 -67.12
C CYS A 32 -46.14 12.15 -67.07
N ALA A 33 -45.04 12.62 -66.47
CA ALA A 33 -43.81 11.83 -66.31
C ALA A 33 -44.04 10.54 -65.48
N LEU A 34 -44.79 10.63 -64.37
CA LEU A 34 -45.13 9.48 -63.52
C LEU A 34 -46.06 8.47 -64.23
N LEU A 35 -46.98 8.94 -65.07
CA LEU A 35 -47.82 8.08 -65.91
C LEU A 35 -46.96 7.33 -66.94
N LEU A 36 -46.08 8.04 -67.65
CA LEU A 36 -45.15 7.44 -68.61
C LEU A 36 -44.19 6.43 -67.97
N LEU A 37 -43.71 6.74 -66.77
CA LEU A 37 -42.88 5.84 -65.97
C LEU A 37 -43.60 4.50 -65.79
N ARG A 38 -44.88 4.51 -65.38
CA ARG A 38 -45.69 3.30 -65.15
C ARG A 38 -45.93 2.50 -66.42
N SER A 39 -46.30 3.17 -67.52
CA SER A 39 -46.88 2.54 -68.69
C SER A 39 -45.91 2.22 -69.84
N LEU A 40 -44.71 2.84 -69.87
CA LEU A 40 -43.75 2.71 -70.97
C LEU A 40 -42.33 2.38 -70.45
N PRO A 41 -41.91 1.09 -70.50
CA PRO A 41 -40.55 0.70 -70.11
C PRO A 41 -39.40 1.49 -70.77
N PRO A 42 -39.45 1.81 -72.08
CA PRO A 42 -38.37 2.57 -72.74
C PRO A 42 -38.29 4.04 -72.28
N ALA A 43 -39.40 4.61 -71.81
CA ALA A 43 -39.48 6.01 -71.39
C ALA A 43 -39.06 6.21 -69.92
N ARG A 44 -38.84 5.14 -69.16
CA ARG A 44 -38.59 5.21 -67.71
C ARG A 44 -37.38 6.06 -67.36
N HIS A 45 -36.28 5.92 -68.10
CA HIS A 45 -35.07 6.69 -67.85
C HIS A 45 -35.30 8.19 -68.10
N ALA A 46 -35.91 8.55 -69.23
CA ALA A 46 -36.22 9.93 -69.56
C ALA A 46 -37.24 10.56 -68.58
N ALA A 47 -38.25 9.80 -68.15
CA ALA A 47 -39.21 10.24 -67.14
C ALA A 47 -38.54 10.51 -65.79
N LEU A 48 -37.65 9.62 -65.34
CA LEU A 48 -36.87 9.80 -64.10
C LEU A 48 -35.89 10.98 -64.21
N GLU A 49 -35.22 11.14 -65.35
CA GLU A 49 -34.32 12.27 -65.63
C GLU A 49 -35.08 13.61 -65.54
N HIS A 50 -36.28 13.68 -66.12
CA HIS A 50 -37.13 14.86 -66.03
C HIS A 50 -37.61 15.12 -64.60
N LEU A 51 -38.01 14.09 -63.87
CA LEU A 51 -38.40 14.22 -62.46
C LEU A 51 -37.27 14.78 -61.58
N ARG A 52 -35.98 14.65 -61.97
CA ARG A 52 -34.86 15.31 -61.27
C ARG A 52 -34.92 16.84 -61.37
N GLY A 53 -35.36 17.37 -62.52
CA GLY A 53 -35.41 18.81 -62.78
C GLY A 53 -36.63 19.53 -62.18
N VAL A 54 -37.67 18.76 -61.81
CA VAL A 54 -38.96 19.30 -61.33
C VAL A 54 -39.22 18.93 -59.86
N PHE A 55 -38.21 18.41 -59.16
CA PHE A 55 -38.30 17.96 -57.78
C PHE A 55 -38.28 19.14 -56.79
N ASP A 56 -39.45 19.74 -56.57
CA ASP A 56 -39.67 20.89 -55.67
C ASP A 56 -40.80 20.60 -54.65
N ASP A 57 -40.92 21.39 -53.59
CA ASP A 57 -41.81 21.14 -52.43
C ASP A 57 -43.29 20.90 -52.80
N GLN A 58 -43.75 21.42 -53.94
CA GLN A 58 -45.12 21.23 -54.46
C GLN A 58 -45.37 19.85 -55.09
N VAL A 59 -44.32 19.18 -55.57
CA VAL A 59 -44.40 17.94 -56.38
C VAL A 59 -43.83 16.74 -55.64
N VAL A 60 -42.94 16.98 -54.67
CA VAL A 60 -42.26 16.01 -53.83
C VAL A 60 -43.19 14.96 -53.20
N GLN A 61 -44.33 15.37 -52.63
CA GLN A 61 -45.26 14.44 -51.97
C GLN A 61 -45.96 13.49 -52.95
N GLU A 62 -46.32 13.99 -54.13
CA GLU A 62 -47.00 13.17 -55.15
C GLU A 62 -46.04 12.17 -55.79
N VAL A 63 -44.79 12.59 -56.05
CA VAL A 63 -43.72 11.69 -56.51
C VAL A 63 -43.43 10.61 -55.46
N HIS A 64 -43.33 10.96 -54.18
CA HIS A 64 -43.16 10.00 -53.08
C HIS A 64 -44.31 8.98 -53.04
N ARG A 65 -45.57 9.44 -53.13
CA ARG A 65 -46.76 8.57 -53.09
C ARG A 65 -46.76 7.56 -54.22
N VAL A 66 -46.55 8.00 -55.45
CA VAL A 66 -46.64 7.17 -56.66
C VAL A 66 -45.46 6.19 -56.75
N LEU A 67 -44.24 6.65 -56.49
CA LEU A 67 -43.06 5.76 -56.47
C LEU A 67 -43.15 4.73 -55.34
N GLY A 68 -43.62 5.12 -54.15
CA GLY A 68 -43.86 4.21 -53.04
C GLY A 68 -44.95 3.16 -53.33
N GLU A 69 -45.98 3.49 -54.12
CA GLU A 69 -46.95 2.50 -54.62
C GLU A 69 -46.33 1.51 -55.61
N PHE A 70 -45.46 1.96 -56.52
CA PHE A 70 -44.79 1.07 -57.48
C PHE A 70 -43.87 0.07 -56.79
N VAL A 71 -43.11 0.53 -55.80
CA VAL A 71 -42.23 -0.33 -54.99
C VAL A 71 -43.05 -1.36 -54.22
N ARG A 72 -44.22 -1.00 -53.66
CA ARG A 72 -45.12 -1.94 -52.96
C ARG A 72 -45.74 -2.98 -53.89
N LEU A 73 -46.05 -2.63 -55.14
CA LEU A 73 -46.70 -3.52 -56.10
C LEU A 73 -45.74 -4.55 -56.71
N ASN A 74 -44.50 -4.15 -57.03
CA ASN A 74 -43.48 -5.06 -57.53
C ASN A 74 -42.07 -4.60 -57.11
N PRO A 75 -41.61 -5.01 -55.91
CA PRO A 75 -40.31 -4.61 -55.37
C PRO A 75 -39.14 -4.97 -56.29
N GLN A 76 -39.11 -6.17 -56.87
CA GLN A 76 -37.97 -6.66 -57.64
C GLN A 76 -37.70 -5.86 -58.92
N ALA A 77 -38.76 -5.36 -59.57
CA ALA A 77 -38.62 -4.60 -60.81
C ALA A 77 -38.38 -3.10 -60.58
N TRP A 78 -38.98 -2.53 -59.53
CA TRP A 78 -38.97 -1.08 -59.30
C TRP A 78 -37.96 -0.62 -58.27
N ALA A 79 -37.71 -1.39 -57.22
CA ALA A 79 -36.80 -0.96 -56.15
C ALA A 79 -35.39 -0.63 -56.66
N PRO A 80 -34.72 -1.44 -57.53
CA PRO A 80 -33.39 -1.11 -58.02
C PRO A 80 -33.32 0.19 -58.84
N VAL A 81 -34.34 0.44 -59.66
CA VAL A 81 -34.39 1.60 -60.57
C VAL A 81 -34.70 2.87 -59.78
N VAL A 82 -35.68 2.79 -58.86
CA VAL A 82 -36.11 3.92 -58.02
C VAL A 82 -35.05 4.23 -56.97
N SER A 83 -34.39 3.22 -56.38
CA SER A 83 -33.30 3.43 -55.41
C SER A 83 -32.09 4.12 -56.04
N ALA A 84 -31.69 3.69 -57.25
CA ALA A 84 -30.57 4.29 -57.98
C ALA A 84 -30.87 5.75 -58.35
N TRP A 85 -32.08 6.03 -58.83
CA TRP A 85 -32.52 7.39 -59.12
C TRP A 85 -32.50 8.29 -57.88
N SER A 86 -33.08 7.83 -56.76
CA SER A 86 -33.19 8.61 -55.53
C SER A 86 -31.83 8.99 -54.96
N ILE A 87 -30.90 8.03 -54.92
CA ILE A 87 -29.56 8.22 -54.36
C ILE A 87 -28.66 9.05 -55.28
N ASP A 88 -28.70 8.83 -56.60
CA ASP A 88 -27.95 9.66 -57.55
C ASP A 88 -28.38 11.14 -57.47
N LEU A 89 -29.69 11.40 -57.39
CA LEU A 89 -30.21 12.76 -57.19
C LEU A 89 -29.71 13.35 -55.85
N MET A 90 -29.74 12.56 -54.78
CA MET A 90 -29.26 13.00 -53.46
C MET A 90 -27.74 13.24 -53.43
N GLY A 91 -26.96 12.46 -54.20
CA GLY A 91 -25.52 12.65 -54.43
C GLY A 91 -25.21 13.95 -55.14
N GLN A 92 -25.90 14.22 -56.25
CA GLN A 92 -25.77 15.47 -56.99
C GLN A 92 -26.17 16.69 -56.17
N LEU A 93 -27.27 16.62 -55.41
CA LEU A 93 -27.68 17.68 -54.48
C LEU A 93 -26.61 17.92 -53.41
N SER A 94 -26.12 16.85 -52.78
CA SER A 94 -25.10 16.95 -51.73
C SER A 94 -23.80 17.57 -52.26
N SER A 95 -23.35 17.18 -53.46
CA SER A 95 -22.13 17.75 -54.07
C SER A 95 -22.33 19.17 -54.60
N LYS A 96 -23.47 19.49 -55.21
CA LYS A 96 -23.74 20.82 -55.78
C LYS A 96 -23.78 21.92 -54.73
N TYR A 97 -24.33 21.61 -53.55
CA TYR A 97 -24.45 22.58 -52.46
C TYR A 97 -23.32 22.49 -51.42
N ALA A 98 -22.36 21.58 -51.59
CA ALA A 98 -21.26 21.36 -50.65
C ALA A 98 -20.38 22.59 -50.38
N SER A 99 -20.27 23.51 -51.34
CA SER A 99 -19.41 24.70 -51.27
C SER A 99 -20.13 25.96 -50.78
N HIS A 100 -21.43 25.88 -50.46
CA HIS A 100 -22.20 27.03 -50.00
C HIS A 100 -21.88 27.41 -48.55
N HIS A 101 -21.84 28.73 -48.26
CA HIS A 101 -21.67 29.25 -46.91
C HIS A 101 -22.82 28.79 -46.00
N GLY A 102 -22.50 28.02 -44.96
CA GLY A 102 -23.46 27.48 -43.99
C GLY A 102 -23.48 25.94 -43.90
N VAL A 103 -22.83 25.23 -44.84
CA VAL A 103 -22.70 23.77 -44.78
C VAL A 103 -21.52 23.37 -43.88
N PRO A 104 -21.73 22.51 -42.87
CA PRO A 104 -20.67 21.99 -42.01
C PRO A 104 -19.58 21.24 -42.82
N PRO A 105 -18.33 21.19 -42.32
CA PRO A 105 -17.29 20.40 -42.95
C PRO A 105 -17.67 18.91 -42.99
N PRO A 106 -17.20 18.14 -43.99
CA PRO A 106 -17.53 16.73 -44.18
C PRO A 106 -17.20 15.81 -42.99
N ALA A 107 -16.34 16.26 -42.08
CA ALA A 107 -16.02 15.54 -40.84
C ALA A 107 -17.18 15.50 -39.81
N GLY A 108 -18.12 16.44 -39.89
CA GLY A 108 -19.27 16.55 -38.99
C GLY A 108 -20.51 15.82 -39.49
N LEU A 109 -20.44 14.50 -39.69
CA LEU A 109 -21.54 13.70 -40.27
C LEU A 109 -22.90 13.91 -39.58
N ASN A 110 -22.90 14.09 -38.26
CA ASN A 110 -24.14 14.30 -37.50
C ASN A 110 -24.77 15.68 -37.77
N GLU A 111 -23.94 16.72 -37.93
CA GLU A 111 -24.38 18.08 -38.26
C GLU A 111 -24.89 18.16 -39.70
N LEU A 112 -24.19 17.49 -40.63
CA LEU A 112 -24.64 17.34 -42.02
C LEU A 112 -25.98 16.61 -42.10
N LEU A 113 -26.13 15.52 -41.36
CA LEU A 113 -27.38 14.77 -41.31
C LEU A 113 -28.53 15.64 -40.77
N GLN A 114 -28.31 16.42 -39.72
CA GLN A 114 -29.33 17.33 -39.19
C GLN A 114 -29.71 18.43 -40.21
N LEU A 115 -28.72 19.00 -40.90
CA LEU A 115 -28.95 20.00 -41.93
C LEU A 115 -29.79 19.42 -43.09
N TRP A 116 -29.37 18.31 -43.67
CA TRP A 116 -30.05 17.73 -44.82
C TRP A 116 -31.41 17.16 -44.49
N MET A 117 -31.62 16.61 -43.29
CA MET A 117 -32.94 16.14 -42.85
C MET A 117 -33.92 17.27 -42.52
N SER A 118 -33.46 18.53 -42.42
CA SER A 118 -34.32 19.70 -42.26
C SER A 118 -35.06 20.08 -43.55
N CYS A 119 -34.51 19.72 -44.72
CA CYS A 119 -35.12 19.94 -46.02
C CYS A 119 -36.15 18.82 -46.35
N GLY A 120 -37.34 19.23 -46.81
CA GLY A 120 -38.45 18.31 -47.12
C GLY A 120 -38.12 17.37 -48.28
N ALA A 121 -37.53 17.90 -49.35
CA ALA A 121 -37.15 17.15 -50.54
C ALA A 121 -36.14 16.02 -50.22
N THR A 122 -35.05 16.30 -49.51
CA THR A 122 -34.07 15.28 -49.11
C THR A 122 -34.66 14.22 -48.18
N ARG A 123 -35.54 14.62 -47.24
CA ARG A 123 -36.25 13.66 -46.38
C ARG A 123 -37.08 12.68 -47.19
N THR A 124 -37.86 13.17 -48.16
CA THR A 124 -38.67 12.28 -49.00
C THR A 124 -37.85 11.36 -49.92
N LEU A 125 -36.73 11.84 -50.47
CA LEU A 125 -35.82 10.98 -51.24
C LEU A 125 -35.24 9.87 -50.36
N MET A 126 -34.91 10.20 -49.10
CA MET A 126 -34.42 9.23 -48.13
C MET A 126 -35.49 8.21 -47.75
N ASP A 127 -36.74 8.65 -47.56
CA ASP A 127 -37.88 7.78 -47.28
C ASP A 127 -38.16 6.82 -48.46
N ILE A 128 -38.11 7.31 -49.71
CA ILE A 128 -38.26 6.46 -50.91
C ILE A 128 -37.16 5.41 -50.95
N TYR A 129 -35.90 5.81 -50.72
CA TYR A 129 -34.78 4.87 -50.76
C TYR A 129 -34.88 3.83 -49.65
N THR A 130 -35.17 4.24 -48.41
CA THR A 130 -35.29 3.32 -47.27
C THR A 130 -36.45 2.33 -47.47
N GLN A 131 -37.57 2.75 -48.08
CA GLN A 131 -38.66 1.86 -48.49
C GLN A 131 -38.22 0.85 -49.56
N CYS A 132 -37.45 1.27 -50.58
CA CYS A 132 -36.90 0.38 -51.60
C CYS A 132 -35.99 -0.68 -50.98
N LEU A 133 -35.07 -0.26 -50.11
CA LEU A 133 -34.14 -1.17 -49.45
C LEU A 133 -34.88 -2.14 -48.51
N ALA A 134 -35.80 -1.64 -47.69
CA ALA A 134 -36.61 -2.47 -46.79
C ALA A 134 -37.41 -3.55 -47.53
N ALA A 135 -37.97 -3.22 -48.70
CA ALA A 135 -38.71 -4.16 -49.53
C ALA A 135 -37.83 -5.26 -50.17
N MET A 136 -36.51 -5.03 -50.26
CA MET A 136 -35.56 -5.92 -50.94
C MET A 136 -34.68 -6.75 -49.99
N ILE A 137 -34.62 -6.44 -48.69
CA ILE A 137 -33.75 -7.12 -47.70
C ILE A 137 -33.96 -8.63 -47.65
N GLY A 138 -35.19 -9.11 -47.85
CA GLY A 138 -35.51 -10.55 -47.82
C GLY A 138 -35.22 -11.32 -49.11
N ALA A 139 -34.89 -10.63 -50.22
CA ALA A 139 -34.71 -11.24 -51.53
C ALA A 139 -33.27 -11.09 -52.06
N CYS A 140 -32.90 -9.88 -52.50
CA CYS A 140 -31.57 -9.56 -53.01
C CYS A 140 -31.37 -8.02 -53.00
N PRO A 141 -30.88 -7.44 -51.89
CA PRO A 141 -30.69 -5.99 -51.80
C PRO A 141 -29.49 -5.47 -52.61
N ASP A 142 -28.72 -6.35 -53.26
CA ASP A 142 -27.43 -6.05 -53.89
C ASP A 142 -27.51 -4.88 -54.86
N ALA A 143 -28.48 -4.85 -55.77
CA ALA A 143 -28.61 -3.75 -56.73
C ALA A 143 -28.90 -2.38 -56.07
N CYS A 144 -29.61 -2.36 -54.94
CA CYS A 144 -29.90 -1.11 -54.20
C CYS A 144 -28.68 -0.64 -53.39
N VAL A 145 -27.85 -1.56 -52.91
CA VAL A 145 -26.63 -1.28 -52.14
C VAL A 145 -25.46 -0.94 -53.06
N ASP A 146 -25.32 -1.62 -54.19
CA ASP A 146 -24.31 -1.33 -55.21
C ASP A 146 -24.55 0.07 -55.78
N ALA A 147 -25.79 0.44 -56.09
CA ALA A 147 -26.13 1.82 -56.48
C ALA A 147 -25.75 2.85 -55.40
N LEU A 148 -25.99 2.54 -54.11
CA LEU A 148 -25.60 3.42 -53.01
C LEU A 148 -24.09 3.59 -52.90
N LEU A 149 -23.34 2.49 -53.00
CA LEU A 149 -21.89 2.50 -52.88
C LEU A 149 -21.23 3.15 -54.11
N ASP A 150 -21.73 2.89 -55.32
CA ASP A 150 -21.24 3.51 -56.56
C ASP A 150 -21.44 5.02 -56.54
N THR A 151 -22.62 5.50 -56.12
CA THR A 151 -22.87 6.95 -55.93
C THR A 151 -22.00 7.51 -54.80
N SER A 152 -21.75 6.76 -53.72
CA SER A 152 -20.84 7.20 -52.66
C SER A 152 -19.41 7.37 -53.16
N VAL A 153 -18.92 6.49 -54.03
CA VAL A 153 -17.58 6.59 -54.63
C VAL A 153 -17.44 7.85 -55.50
N GLN A 154 -18.54 8.28 -56.14
CA GLN A 154 -18.57 9.46 -57.00
C GLN A 154 -18.68 10.78 -56.23
N HIS A 155 -19.44 10.80 -55.12
CA HIS A 155 -19.82 12.03 -54.41
C HIS A 155 -19.23 12.18 -52.99
N SER A 156 -18.41 11.24 -52.53
CA SER A 156 -17.65 11.34 -51.27
C SER A 156 -16.66 12.52 -51.30
N PRO A 157 -16.45 13.27 -50.20
CA PRO A 157 -16.95 13.04 -48.83
C PRO A 157 -18.32 13.68 -48.51
N HIS A 158 -18.93 14.39 -49.45
CA HIS A 158 -20.17 15.17 -49.21
C HIS A 158 -21.44 14.30 -49.12
N PHE A 159 -21.36 13.05 -49.58
CA PHE A 159 -22.46 12.08 -49.56
C PHE A 159 -22.37 11.06 -48.41
N ASP A 160 -21.29 11.06 -47.64
CA ASP A 160 -21.01 10.06 -46.60
C ASP A 160 -22.09 10.00 -45.50
N TRP A 161 -22.80 11.11 -45.25
CA TRP A 161 -23.89 11.19 -44.29
C TRP A 161 -25.10 10.32 -44.67
N VAL A 162 -25.34 10.14 -45.97
CA VAL A 162 -26.44 9.30 -46.50
C VAL A 162 -26.15 7.83 -46.21
N VAL A 163 -24.92 7.40 -46.49
CA VAL A 163 -24.45 6.04 -46.20
C VAL A 163 -24.47 5.77 -44.68
N ALA A 164 -24.06 6.75 -43.87
CA ALA A 164 -24.12 6.65 -42.41
C ALA A 164 -25.57 6.55 -41.86
N HIS A 165 -26.54 7.29 -42.44
CA HIS A 165 -27.94 7.20 -42.02
C HIS A 165 -28.59 5.86 -42.42
N ILE A 166 -28.37 5.41 -43.66
CA ILE A 166 -28.87 4.11 -44.13
C ILE A 166 -28.22 2.98 -43.35
N GLY A 167 -26.91 3.06 -43.09
CA GLY A 167 -26.18 2.11 -42.27
C GLY A 167 -26.68 2.04 -40.82
N SER A 168 -27.27 3.13 -40.29
CA SER A 168 -27.93 3.10 -38.99
C SER A 168 -29.28 2.37 -39.01
N SER A 169 -29.96 2.36 -40.15
CA SER A 169 -31.24 1.66 -40.34
C SER A 169 -31.05 0.18 -40.70
N PHE A 170 -29.96 -0.14 -41.42
CA PHE A 170 -29.65 -1.49 -41.94
C PHE A 170 -28.18 -1.89 -41.70
N PRO A 171 -27.74 -2.01 -40.43
CA PRO A 171 -26.32 -2.14 -40.08
C PRO A 171 -25.67 -3.39 -40.67
N ASN A 172 -26.31 -4.56 -40.57
CA ASN A 172 -25.70 -5.83 -40.98
C ASN A 172 -25.42 -5.90 -42.50
N THR A 173 -26.29 -5.29 -43.32
CA THR A 173 -26.14 -5.29 -44.79
C THR A 173 -25.12 -4.26 -45.26
N ILE A 174 -25.13 -3.06 -44.67
CA ILE A 174 -24.31 -1.94 -45.11
C ILE A 174 -22.87 -2.05 -44.59
N ILE A 175 -22.66 -2.43 -43.32
CA ILE A 175 -21.32 -2.50 -42.73
C ILE A 175 -20.42 -3.48 -43.50
N ASN A 176 -20.92 -4.68 -43.81
CA ASN A 176 -20.18 -5.70 -44.58
C ASN A 176 -19.78 -5.17 -45.96
N ARG A 177 -20.72 -4.52 -46.66
CA ARG A 177 -20.50 -4.02 -48.03
C ARG A 177 -19.58 -2.81 -48.06
N VAL A 178 -19.67 -1.90 -47.08
CA VAL A 178 -18.74 -0.76 -46.91
C VAL A 178 -17.32 -1.25 -46.62
N LEU A 179 -17.15 -2.24 -45.73
CA LEU A 179 -15.84 -2.84 -45.46
C LEU A 179 -15.26 -3.57 -46.67
N SER A 180 -16.08 -4.34 -47.38
CA SER A 180 -15.68 -5.04 -48.61
C SER A 180 -15.29 -4.09 -49.73
N CYS A 181 -16.05 -3.00 -49.92
CA CYS A 181 -15.73 -1.94 -50.87
C CYS A 181 -14.42 -1.25 -50.50
N GLY A 182 -14.26 -0.85 -49.23
CA GLY A 182 -13.03 -0.26 -48.71
C GLY A 182 -11.79 -1.17 -48.88
N LEU A 183 -11.95 -2.48 -48.65
CA LEU A 183 -10.87 -3.46 -48.84
C LEU A 183 -10.49 -3.62 -50.32
N LYS A 184 -11.47 -3.69 -51.23
CA LYS A 184 -11.22 -3.74 -52.69
C LYS A 184 -10.47 -2.51 -53.16
N ASP A 185 -10.89 -1.33 -52.71
CA ASP A 185 -10.22 -0.07 -53.02
C ASP A 185 -8.81 -0.03 -52.44
N PHE A 186 -8.61 -0.49 -51.20
CA PHE A 186 -7.28 -0.59 -50.58
C PHE A 186 -6.36 -1.53 -51.36
N CYS A 187 -6.87 -2.68 -51.84
CA CYS A 187 -6.10 -3.61 -52.68
C CYS A 187 -5.71 -2.99 -54.02
N ALA A 188 -6.63 -2.27 -54.67
CA ALA A 188 -6.40 -1.65 -55.97
C ALA A 188 -5.35 -0.52 -55.91
N HIS A 189 -5.28 0.23 -54.80
CA HIS A 189 -4.34 1.35 -54.64
C HIS A 189 -3.05 0.95 -53.91
N GLY A 190 -3.07 -0.10 -53.08
CA GLY A 190 -1.90 -0.59 -52.33
C GLY A 190 -0.83 -1.26 -53.20
N ALA A 191 -1.18 -1.75 -54.39
CA ALA A 191 -0.23 -2.35 -55.33
C ALA A 191 0.69 -1.32 -56.03
N GLY A 192 0.33 -0.03 -56.04
CA GLY A 192 1.07 1.02 -56.76
C GLY A 192 2.20 1.71 -55.98
N ALA A 193 2.31 1.51 -54.67
CA ALA A 193 3.26 2.22 -53.80
C ALA A 193 4.60 1.48 -53.58
N ALA A 194 4.80 0.31 -54.20
CA ALA A 194 5.99 -0.52 -54.01
C ALA A 194 7.22 -0.11 -54.86
N MET A 195 7.18 1.03 -55.58
CA MET A 195 8.24 1.43 -56.53
C MET A 195 8.99 2.72 -56.18
N THR A 196 8.87 3.25 -54.96
CA THR A 196 9.70 4.37 -54.49
C THR A 196 10.15 4.14 -53.05
N PRO A 197 11.43 4.37 -52.72
CA PRO A 197 11.95 4.11 -51.38
C PRO A 197 11.29 5.07 -50.38
N PRO A 198 10.74 4.58 -49.25
CA PRO A 198 10.18 5.45 -48.24
C PRO A 198 11.31 6.05 -47.40
N SER A 199 11.49 7.36 -47.48
CA SER A 199 12.22 8.13 -46.47
C SER A 199 11.46 8.11 -45.14
N ALA A 200 12.21 8.18 -44.04
CA ALA A 200 11.84 7.90 -42.65
C ALA A 200 10.76 8.78 -41.98
N ASP A 201 9.88 9.44 -42.74
CA ASP A 201 8.91 10.42 -42.23
C ASP A 201 7.51 9.85 -41.89
N PHE A 202 7.31 8.53 -41.96
CA PHE A 202 6.03 7.90 -41.57
C PHE A 202 5.74 7.93 -40.05
N LEU A 203 6.68 8.40 -39.22
CA LEU A 203 6.62 8.27 -37.76
C LEU A 203 6.03 9.47 -37.01
N PHE A 204 5.70 10.57 -37.68
CA PHE A 204 5.04 11.74 -37.06
C PHE A 204 4.04 12.37 -38.02
N PRO A 205 2.76 12.61 -37.63
CA PRO A 205 1.82 13.31 -38.50
C PRO A 205 2.14 14.81 -38.50
N GLY A 206 3.18 15.19 -39.24
CA GLY A 206 3.37 16.53 -39.76
C GLY A 206 2.63 16.62 -41.09
N ALA A 207 1.71 17.58 -41.19
CA ALA A 207 0.86 17.82 -42.33
C ALA A 207 1.64 17.86 -43.66
N THR A 208 1.31 16.96 -44.59
CA THR A 208 1.18 17.30 -46.02
C THR A 208 0.29 16.26 -46.71
N ASP A 209 -0.69 16.80 -47.43
CA ASP A 209 -1.77 16.12 -48.13
C ASP A 209 -1.28 15.21 -49.25
N LYS A 210 -1.68 13.94 -49.17
CA LYS A 210 -2.07 13.06 -50.29
C LYS A 210 -2.55 11.71 -49.73
N ARG A 211 -3.50 11.73 -48.78
CA ARG A 211 -4.21 10.50 -48.39
C ARG A 211 -5.23 10.19 -49.47
N VAL A 212 -5.41 8.90 -49.78
CA VAL A 212 -6.51 8.41 -50.62
C VAL A 212 -7.82 8.85 -49.96
N PRO A 213 -8.58 9.81 -50.53
CA PRO A 213 -9.74 10.43 -49.86
C PRO A 213 -10.84 9.42 -49.47
N LYS A 214 -10.87 8.26 -50.13
CA LYS A 214 -11.88 7.22 -49.95
C LYS A 214 -11.78 6.44 -48.63
N ILE A 215 -10.58 6.20 -48.09
CA ILE A 215 -10.45 5.48 -46.81
C ILE A 215 -10.88 6.37 -45.63
N ALA A 216 -10.67 7.68 -45.73
CA ALA A 216 -11.14 8.63 -44.73
C ALA A 216 -12.68 8.66 -44.63
N SER A 217 -13.37 8.52 -45.76
CA SER A 217 -14.82 8.36 -45.82
C SER A 217 -15.30 7.08 -45.14
N VAL A 218 -14.70 5.92 -45.47
CA VAL A 218 -15.04 4.63 -44.81
C VAL A 218 -14.85 4.73 -43.30
N VAL A 219 -13.75 5.32 -42.85
CA VAL A 219 -13.45 5.56 -41.43
C VAL A 219 -14.47 6.50 -40.79
N GLY A 220 -14.87 7.57 -41.48
CA GLY A 220 -15.90 8.50 -41.01
C GLY A 220 -17.27 7.84 -40.84
N ILE A 221 -17.71 7.08 -41.84
CA ILE A 221 -18.98 6.34 -41.84
C ILE A 221 -19.00 5.31 -40.69
N LEU A 222 -17.97 4.46 -40.61
CA LEU A 222 -17.87 3.44 -39.56
C LEU A 222 -17.70 4.06 -38.18
N GLY A 223 -16.98 5.19 -38.07
CA GLY A 223 -16.84 5.95 -36.83
C GLY A 223 -18.17 6.48 -36.30
N HIS A 224 -19.04 6.97 -37.18
CA HIS A 224 -20.40 7.39 -36.82
C HIS A 224 -21.24 6.19 -36.35
N LEU A 225 -21.23 5.09 -37.10
CA LEU A 225 -21.99 3.88 -36.81
C LEU A 225 -21.53 3.17 -35.51
N ALA A 226 -20.25 3.29 -35.15
CA ALA A 226 -19.69 2.68 -33.95
C ALA A 226 -20.38 3.11 -32.66
N SER A 227 -20.97 4.31 -32.61
CA SER A 227 -21.69 4.80 -31.43
C SER A 227 -22.97 4.02 -31.12
N ARG A 228 -23.68 3.50 -32.13
CA ARG A 228 -24.99 2.83 -32.00
C ARG A 228 -24.97 1.35 -32.34
N HIS A 229 -24.06 0.92 -33.22
CA HIS A 229 -24.01 -0.44 -33.76
C HIS A 229 -22.63 -1.10 -33.62
N SER A 230 -21.94 -0.83 -32.50
CA SER A 230 -20.62 -1.42 -32.19
C SER A 230 -20.60 -2.94 -32.27
N GLY A 231 -21.67 -3.62 -31.85
CA GLY A 231 -21.79 -5.08 -31.91
C GLY A 231 -21.78 -5.66 -33.33
N SER A 232 -22.54 -5.06 -34.27
CA SER A 232 -22.56 -5.48 -35.68
C SER A 232 -21.23 -5.21 -36.37
N ILE A 233 -20.62 -4.04 -36.12
CA ILE A 233 -19.30 -3.70 -36.64
C ILE A 233 -18.26 -4.72 -36.17
N LYS A 234 -18.27 -5.02 -34.88
CA LYS A 234 -17.37 -6.01 -34.28
C LYS A 234 -17.50 -7.39 -34.93
N GLN A 235 -18.73 -7.91 -35.08
CA GLN A 235 -18.96 -9.22 -35.70
C GLN A 235 -18.38 -9.29 -37.11
N GLU A 236 -18.58 -8.23 -37.89
CA GLU A 236 -18.12 -8.18 -39.27
C GLU A 236 -16.60 -8.00 -39.39
N LEU A 237 -15.98 -7.16 -38.55
CA LEU A 237 -14.52 -7.01 -38.51
C LEU A 237 -13.83 -8.32 -38.08
N LEU A 238 -14.38 -9.00 -37.07
CA LEU A 238 -13.88 -10.32 -36.67
C LEU A 238 -14.10 -11.36 -37.76
N ARG A 239 -15.24 -11.32 -38.47
CA ARG A 239 -15.49 -12.20 -39.60
C ARG A 239 -14.44 -12.01 -40.70
N LEU A 240 -14.20 -10.78 -41.14
CA LEU A 240 -13.16 -10.46 -42.13
C LEU A 240 -11.76 -10.89 -41.68
N PHE A 241 -11.45 -10.73 -40.38
CA PHE A 241 -10.21 -11.21 -39.81
C PHE A 241 -10.09 -12.74 -39.89
N HIS A 242 -11.12 -13.51 -39.50
CA HIS A 242 -11.07 -14.97 -39.58
C HIS A 242 -11.09 -15.48 -41.04
N GLU A 243 -11.84 -14.85 -41.93
CA GLU A 243 -11.85 -15.16 -43.36
C GLU A 243 -10.44 -14.97 -43.97
N SER A 244 -9.69 -13.96 -43.52
CA SER A 244 -8.30 -13.72 -43.96
C SER A 244 -7.30 -14.82 -43.58
N LEU A 245 -7.63 -15.65 -42.57
CA LEU A 245 -6.77 -16.73 -42.08
C LEU A 245 -7.03 -18.08 -42.77
N THR A 246 -7.97 -18.13 -43.71
CA THR A 246 -8.35 -19.33 -44.47
C THR A 246 -7.24 -19.72 -45.46
N PRO A 247 -6.95 -21.02 -45.69
CA PRO A 247 -5.80 -21.45 -46.49
C PRO A 247 -5.84 -21.12 -48.01
N THR A 248 -6.99 -20.73 -48.58
CA THR A 248 -7.17 -20.43 -50.02
C THR A 248 -6.86 -18.97 -50.33
N ARG A 249 -5.62 -18.66 -50.70
CA ARG A 249 -5.04 -17.30 -50.67
C ARG A 249 -5.35 -16.42 -51.89
N ASP A 250 -6.37 -15.58 -51.79
CA ASP A 250 -6.58 -14.46 -52.72
C ASP A 250 -5.79 -13.20 -52.31
N GLN A 251 -5.46 -12.31 -53.27
CA GLN A 251 -4.75 -11.05 -53.00
C GLN A 251 -5.51 -10.15 -52.00
N HIS A 252 -6.84 -10.24 -51.99
CA HIS A 252 -7.70 -9.51 -51.05
C HIS A 252 -7.56 -9.99 -49.60
N GLN A 253 -7.30 -11.28 -49.39
CA GLN A 253 -7.15 -11.83 -48.03
C GLN A 253 -5.80 -11.45 -47.41
N LYS A 254 -4.74 -11.36 -48.23
CA LYS A 254 -3.41 -10.88 -47.77
C LYS A 254 -3.44 -9.43 -47.29
N ALA A 255 -4.23 -8.59 -47.95
CA ALA A 255 -4.37 -7.16 -47.62
C ALA A 255 -5.36 -6.89 -46.47
N ALA A 256 -6.16 -7.88 -46.05
CA ALA A 256 -7.20 -7.69 -45.05
C ALA A 256 -6.64 -7.28 -43.68
N VAL A 257 -5.57 -7.93 -43.19
CA VAL A 257 -4.98 -7.58 -41.88
C VAL A 257 -4.34 -6.18 -41.88
N PRO A 258 -3.50 -5.80 -42.87
CA PRO A 258 -3.02 -4.42 -43.00
C PRO A 258 -4.15 -3.38 -43.11
N PHE A 259 -5.21 -3.69 -43.85
CA PHE A 259 -6.40 -2.83 -43.97
C PHE A 259 -7.09 -2.62 -42.61
N LEU A 260 -7.31 -3.70 -41.85
CA LEU A 260 -7.93 -3.62 -40.52
C LEU A 260 -7.07 -2.81 -39.53
N LEU A 261 -5.74 -2.97 -39.56
CA LEU A 261 -4.82 -2.17 -38.76
C LEU A 261 -4.89 -0.69 -39.13
N GLN A 262 -4.93 -0.37 -40.43
CA GLN A 262 -5.05 1.01 -40.92
C GLN A 262 -6.38 1.65 -40.50
N LEU A 263 -7.49 0.93 -40.59
CA LEU A 263 -8.80 1.40 -40.09
C LEU A 263 -8.76 1.71 -38.60
N ALA A 264 -8.11 0.86 -37.81
CA ALA A 264 -7.96 1.05 -36.37
C ALA A 264 -7.10 2.28 -36.03
N VAL A 265 -6.05 2.57 -36.81
CA VAL A 265 -5.20 3.76 -36.61
C VAL A 265 -5.97 5.04 -36.89
N MET A 266 -6.84 5.01 -37.90
CA MET A 266 -7.57 6.19 -38.35
C MET A 266 -8.83 6.51 -37.52
N SER A 267 -9.34 5.55 -36.72
CA SER A 267 -10.54 5.75 -35.89
C SER A 267 -10.41 5.16 -34.47
N PRO A 268 -10.24 6.03 -33.46
CA PRO A 268 -10.29 5.65 -32.05
C PRO A 268 -11.58 4.92 -31.61
N PRO A 269 -12.80 5.31 -32.04
CA PRO A 269 -14.00 4.59 -31.63
C PRO A 269 -14.02 3.14 -32.17
N LEU A 270 -13.50 2.90 -33.38
CA LEU A 270 -13.36 1.55 -33.91
C LEU A 270 -12.35 0.73 -33.11
N LEU A 271 -11.18 1.31 -32.78
CA LEU A 271 -10.21 0.65 -31.90
C LEU A 271 -10.82 0.24 -30.55
N GLY A 272 -11.63 1.11 -29.94
CA GLY A 272 -12.34 0.80 -28.68
C GLY A 272 -13.28 -0.40 -28.80
N THR A 273 -14.00 -0.53 -29.93
CA THR A 273 -14.89 -1.68 -30.16
C THR A 273 -14.14 -3.00 -30.37
N ILE A 274 -12.96 -2.97 -31.01
CA ILE A 274 -12.18 -4.16 -31.34
C ILE A 274 -11.35 -4.63 -30.14
N SER A 275 -10.67 -3.70 -29.45
CA SER A 275 -9.70 -4.00 -28.40
C SER A 275 -10.25 -4.79 -27.21
N SER A 276 -11.52 -4.56 -26.84
CA SER A 276 -12.15 -5.16 -25.66
C SER A 276 -12.29 -6.69 -25.73
N GLU A 277 -12.41 -7.28 -26.93
CA GLU A 277 -12.65 -8.72 -27.15
C GLU A 277 -11.67 -9.36 -28.14
N LEU A 278 -10.73 -8.59 -28.70
CA LEU A 278 -9.67 -9.13 -29.55
C LEU A 278 -8.86 -10.24 -28.85
N VAL A 279 -8.66 -10.10 -27.53
CA VAL A 279 -7.94 -11.11 -26.73
C VAL A 279 -8.67 -12.46 -26.73
N ASP A 280 -10.01 -12.46 -26.78
CA ASP A 280 -10.81 -13.70 -26.75
C ASP A 280 -10.79 -14.46 -28.09
N SER A 281 -10.53 -13.75 -29.20
CA SER A 281 -10.40 -14.35 -30.53
C SER A 281 -8.98 -14.85 -30.85
N LEU A 282 -7.94 -14.30 -30.19
CA LEU A 282 -6.53 -14.67 -30.37
C LEU A 282 -6.16 -15.99 -29.66
N LYS A 283 -6.85 -17.09 -30.02
CA LYS A 283 -6.54 -18.44 -29.55
C LYS A 283 -5.19 -18.93 -30.11
N PRO A 284 -4.51 -19.91 -29.48
CA PRO A 284 -3.22 -20.43 -29.93
C PRO A 284 -3.16 -20.85 -31.40
N ASN A 285 -4.22 -21.48 -31.91
CA ASN A 285 -4.31 -21.90 -33.32
C ASN A 285 -4.33 -20.69 -34.27
N VAL A 286 -5.04 -19.62 -33.90
CA VAL A 286 -5.14 -18.37 -34.67
C VAL A 286 -3.78 -17.66 -34.70
N LEU A 287 -3.07 -17.64 -33.57
CA LEU A 287 -1.72 -17.05 -33.48
C LEU A 287 -0.70 -17.79 -34.35
N ASN A 288 -0.76 -19.11 -34.38
CA ASN A 288 0.11 -19.91 -35.26
C ASN A 288 -0.22 -19.68 -36.75
N GLN A 289 -1.50 -19.57 -37.10
CA GLN A 289 -1.93 -19.23 -38.47
C GLN A 289 -1.46 -17.83 -38.88
N LEU A 290 -1.58 -16.84 -37.99
CA LEU A 290 -1.04 -15.49 -38.20
C LEU A 290 0.47 -15.52 -38.43
N HIS A 291 1.22 -16.27 -37.61
CA HIS A 291 2.66 -16.40 -37.78
C HIS A 291 3.03 -16.96 -39.16
N GLN A 292 2.31 -17.99 -39.63
CA GLN A 292 2.49 -18.54 -40.98
C GLN A 292 2.09 -17.55 -42.10
N HIS A 293 1.11 -16.68 -41.84
CA HIS A 293 0.71 -15.62 -42.78
C HIS A 293 1.83 -14.56 -42.91
N PHE A 294 2.36 -14.10 -41.77
CA PHE A 294 3.38 -13.06 -41.72
C PHE A 294 4.80 -13.53 -42.06
N SER A 295 5.13 -14.81 -41.89
CA SER A 295 6.45 -15.35 -42.26
C SER A 295 6.75 -15.26 -43.76
N SER A 296 5.72 -15.06 -44.59
CA SER A 296 5.85 -14.93 -46.05
C SER A 296 6.08 -13.50 -46.55
N LEU A 297 6.03 -12.50 -45.66
CA LEU A 297 6.15 -11.08 -46.00
C LEU A 297 7.60 -10.55 -45.83
N PRO A 298 7.99 -9.49 -46.54
CA PRO A 298 9.28 -8.81 -46.36
C PRO A 298 9.46 -8.30 -44.92
N ARG A 299 10.71 -8.23 -44.46
CA ARG A 299 11.04 -7.78 -43.09
C ARG A 299 10.62 -6.33 -42.82
N GLU A 300 10.75 -5.45 -43.81
CA GLU A 300 10.38 -4.03 -43.68
C GLU A 300 8.87 -3.85 -43.42
N ASP A 301 8.03 -4.59 -44.15
CA ASP A 301 6.58 -4.56 -43.96
C ASP A 301 6.18 -5.12 -42.59
N LEU A 302 6.89 -6.15 -42.12
CA LEU A 302 6.69 -6.71 -40.78
C LEU A 302 7.02 -5.69 -39.68
N ASP A 303 8.16 -5.01 -39.79
CA ASP A 303 8.58 -3.98 -38.83
C ASP A 303 7.60 -2.80 -38.81
N ASN A 304 7.10 -2.37 -39.98
CA ASN A 304 6.06 -1.34 -40.09
C ASN A 304 4.76 -1.76 -39.40
N MET A 305 4.31 -3.01 -39.61
CA MET A 305 3.12 -3.53 -38.94
C MET A 305 3.30 -3.64 -37.43
N VAL A 306 4.46 -4.09 -36.95
CA VAL A 306 4.77 -4.12 -35.51
C VAL A 306 4.75 -2.72 -34.91
N ALA A 307 5.29 -1.71 -35.60
CA ALA A 307 5.24 -0.32 -35.17
C ALA A 307 3.79 0.20 -35.07
N ILE A 308 2.94 -0.12 -36.06
CA ILE A 308 1.51 0.22 -36.03
C ILE A 308 0.80 -0.46 -34.85
N VAL A 309 1.06 -1.74 -34.61
CA VAL A 309 0.48 -2.47 -33.46
C VAL A 309 0.89 -1.82 -32.14
N VAL A 310 2.16 -1.45 -31.97
CA VAL A 310 2.63 -0.74 -30.77
C VAL A 310 1.91 0.61 -30.60
N HIS A 311 1.72 1.36 -31.69
CA HIS A 311 0.98 2.62 -31.68
C HIS A 311 -0.48 2.44 -31.27
N LEU A 312 -1.17 1.44 -31.83
CA LEU A 312 -2.54 1.10 -31.50
C LEU A 312 -2.70 0.67 -30.03
N ILE A 313 -1.77 -0.13 -29.50
CA ILE A 313 -1.78 -0.51 -28.09
C ILE A 313 -1.70 0.75 -27.21
N CYS A 314 -0.82 1.71 -27.55
CA CYS A 314 -0.70 2.98 -26.80
C CYS A 314 -1.99 3.83 -26.81
N GLN A 315 -2.81 3.72 -27.85
CA GLN A 315 -4.08 4.44 -28.00
C GLN A 315 -5.28 3.71 -27.38
N THR A 316 -5.10 2.47 -26.92
CA THR A 316 -6.18 1.64 -26.42
C THR A 316 -6.53 2.01 -24.97
N SER A 317 -7.78 2.38 -24.70
CA SER A 317 -8.30 2.59 -23.34
C SER A 317 -9.07 1.39 -22.79
N ALA A 318 -9.93 0.76 -23.61
CA ALA A 318 -10.74 -0.38 -23.20
C ALA A 318 -9.94 -1.69 -23.28
N GLY A 319 -9.91 -2.48 -22.21
CA GLY A 319 -9.24 -3.79 -22.21
C GLY A 319 -7.70 -3.75 -22.16
N ALA A 320 -7.09 -2.57 -21.95
CA ALA A 320 -5.62 -2.40 -21.91
C ALA A 320 -4.91 -3.38 -20.96
N TYR A 321 -5.44 -3.58 -19.75
CA TYR A 321 -4.88 -4.53 -18.78
C TYR A 321 -4.94 -5.99 -19.27
N ARG A 322 -6.03 -6.39 -19.95
CA ARG A 322 -6.16 -7.74 -20.55
C ARG A 322 -5.18 -7.94 -21.70
N ILE A 323 -4.99 -6.92 -22.54
CA ILE A 323 -4.00 -6.94 -23.64
C ILE A 323 -2.59 -7.09 -23.08
N LEU A 324 -2.25 -6.32 -22.03
CA LEU A 324 -0.96 -6.45 -21.36
C LEU A 324 -0.75 -7.86 -20.79
N GLN A 325 -1.75 -8.40 -20.09
CA GLN A 325 -1.68 -9.74 -19.51
C GLN A 325 -1.53 -10.82 -20.60
N PHE A 326 -2.25 -10.67 -21.72
CA PHE A 326 -2.13 -11.54 -22.89
C PHE A 326 -0.72 -11.50 -23.50
N LEU A 327 -0.17 -10.31 -23.75
CA LEU A 327 1.18 -10.15 -24.32
C LEU A 327 2.25 -10.77 -23.42
N VAL A 328 2.20 -10.46 -22.12
CA VAL A 328 3.17 -10.94 -21.14
C VAL A 328 3.08 -12.46 -20.97
N ASN A 329 1.87 -13.03 -20.89
CA ASN A 329 1.70 -14.48 -20.77
C ASN A 329 2.13 -15.23 -22.05
N THR A 330 1.92 -14.64 -23.23
CA THR A 330 2.23 -15.29 -24.53
C THR A 330 3.71 -15.17 -24.89
N ALA A 331 4.39 -14.08 -24.50
CA ALA A 331 5.83 -13.89 -24.70
C ALA A 331 6.70 -14.84 -23.86
N MET A 332 6.11 -15.57 -22.91
CA MET A 332 6.86 -16.46 -22.03
C MET A 332 7.28 -17.76 -22.74
N PRO A 333 8.58 -18.13 -22.77
CA PRO A 333 9.00 -19.43 -23.27
C PRO A 333 8.40 -20.57 -22.44
N ALA A 334 7.99 -21.66 -23.11
CA ALA A 334 7.57 -22.88 -22.42
C ALA A 334 8.67 -23.34 -21.46
N SER A 335 8.33 -23.57 -20.19
CA SER A 335 9.30 -24.10 -19.21
C SER A 335 9.28 -25.63 -19.20
N VAL A 336 10.38 -26.25 -18.78
CA VAL A 336 10.50 -27.70 -18.59
C VAL A 336 9.60 -28.23 -17.45
N ILE A 337 9.11 -27.33 -16.57
CA ILE A 337 8.39 -27.66 -15.32
C ILE A 337 6.88 -27.41 -15.46
N THR A 338 6.47 -26.48 -16.33
CA THR A 338 5.07 -26.25 -16.69
C THR A 338 4.65 -27.24 -17.76
N PRO A 339 3.44 -27.84 -17.70
CA PRO A 339 2.92 -28.63 -18.82
C PRO A 339 3.03 -27.80 -20.11
N PRO A 340 3.30 -28.42 -21.27
CA PRO A 340 3.47 -27.67 -22.51
C PRO A 340 2.23 -26.78 -22.68
N GLY A 341 2.43 -25.46 -22.54
CA GLY A 341 1.41 -24.50 -22.91
C GLY A 341 0.96 -24.80 -24.34
N PRO A 342 -0.28 -24.46 -24.69
CA PRO A 342 -0.91 -24.88 -25.94
C PRO A 342 0.05 -24.65 -27.11
N GLY A 343 0.17 -25.62 -28.03
CA GLY A 343 1.24 -25.76 -29.03
C GLY A 343 1.54 -24.52 -29.88
N LEU A 344 2.13 -23.50 -29.28
CA LEU A 344 2.50 -22.21 -29.85
C LEU A 344 3.91 -22.29 -30.42
N HIS A 345 4.06 -21.80 -31.65
CA HIS A 345 5.35 -21.70 -32.32
C HIS A 345 6.27 -20.70 -31.61
N ASP A 346 7.57 -20.99 -31.53
CA ASP A 346 8.53 -20.10 -30.85
C ASP A 346 8.60 -18.70 -31.49
N GLY A 347 8.40 -18.61 -32.80
CA GLY A 347 8.31 -17.33 -33.51
C GLY A 347 7.14 -16.42 -33.07
N VAL A 348 6.05 -16.98 -32.51
CA VAL A 348 4.97 -16.17 -31.90
C VAL A 348 5.42 -15.57 -30.58
N ARG A 349 6.18 -16.33 -29.78
CA ARG A 349 6.71 -15.88 -28.48
C ARG A 349 7.74 -14.77 -28.68
N GLU A 350 8.65 -14.95 -29.62
CA GLU A 350 9.65 -13.94 -30.00
C GLU A 350 8.99 -12.66 -30.53
N ALA A 351 7.94 -12.77 -31.34
CA ALA A 351 7.18 -11.62 -31.81
C ALA A 351 6.51 -10.86 -30.64
N CYS A 352 5.91 -11.57 -29.67
CA CYS A 352 5.33 -10.93 -28.48
C CYS A 352 6.39 -10.28 -27.59
N ASP A 353 7.57 -10.89 -27.40
CA ASP A 353 8.70 -10.27 -26.69
C ASP A 353 9.16 -8.97 -27.39
N ARG A 354 9.30 -9.02 -28.72
CA ARG A 354 9.64 -7.84 -29.56
C ARG A 354 8.60 -6.73 -29.41
N VAL A 355 7.31 -7.06 -29.44
CA VAL A 355 6.21 -6.09 -29.25
C VAL A 355 6.28 -5.46 -27.86
N ILE A 356 6.52 -6.24 -26.79
CA ILE A 356 6.65 -5.70 -25.43
C ILE A 356 7.85 -4.74 -25.33
N GLN A 357 9.01 -5.12 -25.87
CA GLN A 357 10.21 -4.26 -25.85
C GLN A 357 9.99 -2.94 -26.60
N LEU A 358 9.41 -3.00 -27.80
CA LEU A 358 9.10 -1.81 -28.60
C LEU A 358 7.99 -0.96 -27.94
N LEU A 359 7.01 -1.59 -27.29
CA LEU A 359 5.98 -0.90 -26.52
C LEU A 359 6.59 -0.13 -25.34
N LEU A 360 7.45 -0.77 -24.55
CA LEU A 360 8.12 -0.12 -23.42
C LEU A 360 9.02 1.04 -23.91
N LEU A 361 9.75 0.85 -25.01
CA LEU A 361 10.58 1.91 -25.61
C LEU A 361 9.74 3.08 -26.14
N HIS A 362 8.61 2.79 -26.78
CA HIS A 362 7.70 3.82 -27.29
C HIS A 362 7.01 4.58 -26.15
N LEU A 363 6.53 3.87 -25.12
CA LEU A 363 5.98 4.48 -23.91
C LEU A 363 7.02 5.34 -23.19
N GLN A 364 8.27 4.88 -23.11
CA GLN A 364 9.38 5.67 -22.56
C GLN A 364 9.55 6.99 -23.34
N LYS A 365 9.59 6.93 -24.67
CA LYS A 365 9.63 8.15 -25.51
C LYS A 365 8.44 9.07 -25.24
N LEU A 366 7.22 8.54 -25.14
CA LEU A 366 6.01 9.33 -24.89
C LEU A 366 6.00 9.99 -23.50
N VAL A 367 6.47 9.28 -22.48
CA VAL A 367 6.48 9.77 -21.08
C VAL A 367 7.59 10.80 -20.86
N TYR A 368 8.80 10.57 -21.38
CA TYR A 368 9.95 11.46 -21.17
C TYR A 368 10.03 12.63 -22.18
N ASN A 369 9.47 12.51 -23.39
CA ASN A 369 9.37 13.65 -24.32
C ASN A 369 8.16 14.55 -24.02
N ARG A 370 7.40 14.24 -22.97
CA ARG A 370 6.35 15.10 -22.42
C ARG A 370 7.07 16.30 -21.80
N GLY A 371 6.87 17.49 -22.37
CA GLY A 371 7.58 18.71 -21.96
C GLY A 371 7.63 18.87 -20.44
N ASN A 372 8.82 19.20 -19.92
CA ASN A 372 9.10 19.29 -18.50
C ASN A 372 8.19 20.35 -17.85
N PRO A 373 7.30 20.00 -16.89
CA PRO A 373 6.42 20.98 -16.23
C PRO A 373 7.17 21.98 -15.33
N GLY A 374 8.51 21.86 -15.19
CA GLY A 374 9.32 22.65 -14.28
C GLY A 374 10.17 23.79 -14.88
N LEU A 375 10.13 24.05 -16.19
CA LEU A 375 11.03 25.01 -16.86
C LEU A 375 10.34 26.19 -17.57
N GLU A 376 9.08 26.50 -17.24
CA GLU A 376 8.36 27.66 -17.83
C GLU A 376 8.04 28.75 -16.80
N ALA A 377 8.92 28.98 -15.82
CA ALA A 377 8.80 30.14 -14.91
C ALA A 377 9.42 31.43 -15.49
N SER A 378 9.98 31.43 -16.69
CA SER A 378 10.54 32.66 -17.29
C SER A 378 10.31 32.74 -18.80
N GLY A 379 9.19 33.39 -19.15
CA GLY A 379 9.09 34.24 -20.34
C GLY A 379 8.75 33.55 -21.66
N SER A 380 7.45 33.35 -21.93
CA SER A 380 6.78 33.74 -23.19
C SER A 380 5.37 33.16 -23.19
N GLY A 381 4.36 34.02 -23.13
CA GLY A 381 2.96 33.61 -23.15
C GLY A 381 2.53 33.04 -24.50
N LEU A 382 1.73 31.96 -24.42
CA LEU A 382 0.63 31.51 -25.29
C LEU A 382 0.67 29.98 -25.48
N GLY A 383 -0.10 29.26 -24.65
CA GLY A 383 -0.50 27.87 -24.89
C GLY A 383 0.23 26.81 -24.06
N SER A 384 0.01 26.80 -22.74
CA SER A 384 0.36 25.63 -21.89
C SER A 384 -0.47 24.43 -22.35
N GLY A 385 0.14 23.55 -23.14
CA GLY A 385 -0.51 22.32 -23.60
C GLY A 385 -0.58 21.32 -22.45
N SER A 386 -1.80 21.01 -21.99
CA SER A 386 -2.01 19.86 -21.10
C SER A 386 -1.31 18.63 -21.70
N PRO A 387 -0.54 17.89 -20.90
CA PRO A 387 0.41 16.97 -21.47
C PRO A 387 -0.37 15.80 -22.13
N ARG A 388 -0.07 15.49 -23.42
CA ARG A 388 -0.90 14.57 -24.25
C ARG A 388 -1.24 13.29 -23.47
N PRO A 389 -2.54 12.92 -23.36
CA PRO A 389 -2.94 11.72 -22.64
C PRO A 389 -2.48 10.48 -23.41
N VAL A 390 -2.00 9.48 -22.69
CA VAL A 390 -1.71 8.14 -23.21
C VAL A 390 -2.82 7.22 -22.70
N PRO A 391 -3.86 6.92 -23.50
CA PRO A 391 -5.03 6.17 -23.06
C PRO A 391 -4.70 4.82 -22.42
N PHE A 392 -3.65 4.16 -22.92
CA PHE A 392 -3.17 2.89 -22.36
C PHE A 392 -2.70 3.02 -20.90
N LEU A 393 -1.91 4.04 -20.57
CA LEU A 393 -1.43 4.26 -19.20
C LEU A 393 -2.56 4.74 -18.29
N ASP A 394 -3.49 5.55 -18.79
CA ASP A 394 -4.67 5.98 -18.01
C ASP A 394 -5.56 4.78 -17.64
N ALA A 395 -5.74 3.81 -18.54
CA ALA A 395 -6.48 2.58 -18.28
C ALA A 395 -5.78 1.62 -17.30
N LEU A 396 -4.44 1.69 -17.20
CA LEU A 396 -3.65 0.90 -16.26
C LEU A 396 -3.59 1.49 -14.84
N ARG A 397 -3.85 2.80 -14.68
CA ARG A 397 -3.84 3.49 -13.37
C ARG A 397 -4.62 2.78 -12.25
N PRO A 398 -5.87 2.29 -12.44
CA PRO A 398 -6.59 1.59 -11.38
C PRO A 398 -6.01 0.20 -11.03
N HIS A 399 -5.16 -0.37 -11.88
CA HIS A 399 -4.60 -1.72 -11.74
C HIS A 399 -3.16 -1.73 -11.17
N VAL A 400 -2.69 -0.62 -10.59
CA VAL A 400 -1.32 -0.52 -10.03
C VAL A 400 -1.07 -1.62 -8.98
N ARG A 401 -2.05 -1.92 -8.12
CA ARG A 401 -1.92 -2.98 -7.11
C ARG A 401 -1.70 -4.35 -7.75
N ASP A 402 -2.49 -4.69 -8.77
CA ASP A 402 -2.39 -5.98 -9.45
C ASP A 402 -1.06 -6.10 -10.20
N LEU A 403 -0.60 -5.01 -10.83
CA LEU A 403 0.73 -4.94 -11.45
C LEU A 403 1.84 -5.18 -10.43
N CYS A 404 1.77 -4.56 -9.25
CA CYS A 404 2.73 -4.82 -8.17
C CYS A 404 2.72 -6.29 -7.75
N VAL A 405 1.55 -6.90 -7.53
CA VAL A 405 1.45 -8.33 -7.17
C VAL A 405 2.09 -9.23 -8.21
N GLU A 406 1.85 -8.97 -9.49
CA GLU A 406 2.43 -9.75 -10.59
C GLU A 406 3.95 -9.56 -10.70
N THR A 407 4.45 -8.34 -10.45
CA THR A 407 5.90 -8.08 -10.46
C THR A 407 6.63 -8.81 -9.34
N LEU A 408 5.99 -8.97 -8.18
CA LEU A 408 6.56 -9.66 -7.02
C LEU A 408 6.63 -11.19 -7.20
N ARG A 409 6.06 -11.77 -8.25
CA ARG A 409 6.19 -13.21 -8.55
C ARG A 409 7.57 -13.62 -9.06
N LEU A 410 8.40 -12.66 -9.48
CA LEU A 410 9.78 -12.89 -9.96
C LEU A 410 9.90 -13.95 -11.07
N GLU A 411 8.90 -14.04 -11.96
CA GLU A 411 8.89 -15.02 -13.05
C GLU A 411 9.81 -14.59 -14.22
N ARG A 412 11.06 -15.08 -14.28
CA ARG A 412 11.96 -14.93 -15.44
C ARG A 412 12.08 -13.48 -15.96
N LYS A 413 11.60 -13.17 -17.17
CA LYS A 413 11.63 -11.82 -17.77
C LYS A 413 10.35 -10.99 -17.49
N ARG A 414 9.27 -11.63 -17.02
CA ARG A 414 7.97 -10.99 -16.78
C ARG A 414 8.08 -9.83 -15.81
N PHE A 415 8.74 -10.07 -14.68
CA PHE A 415 8.87 -9.05 -13.65
C PHE A 415 9.67 -7.85 -14.16
N LEU A 416 10.68 -8.05 -15.03
CA LEU A 416 11.46 -6.95 -15.62
C LEU A 416 10.59 -6.02 -16.49
N TRP A 417 9.78 -6.59 -17.38
CA TRP A 417 8.88 -5.81 -18.24
C TRP A 417 7.81 -5.07 -17.42
N GLN A 418 7.19 -5.76 -16.47
CA GLN A 418 6.17 -5.16 -15.62
C GLN A 418 6.76 -4.11 -14.68
N HIS A 419 7.98 -4.31 -14.19
CA HIS A 419 8.69 -3.34 -13.36
C HIS A 419 9.04 -2.07 -14.16
N GLN A 420 9.54 -2.21 -15.39
CA GLN A 420 9.76 -1.08 -16.30
C GLN A 420 8.45 -0.33 -16.61
N LEU A 421 7.36 -1.06 -16.84
CA LEU A 421 6.04 -0.46 -17.06
C LEU A 421 5.53 0.29 -15.82
N LEU A 422 5.72 -0.28 -14.62
CA LEU A 422 5.39 0.40 -13.35
C LEU A 422 6.18 1.70 -13.19
N SER A 423 7.48 1.70 -13.52
CA SER A 423 8.30 2.93 -13.51
C SER A 423 7.74 3.99 -14.46
N LEU A 424 7.38 3.61 -15.69
CA LEU A 424 6.79 4.53 -16.67
C LEU A 424 5.41 5.06 -16.23
N LEU A 425 4.57 4.19 -15.66
CA LEU A 425 3.25 4.55 -15.14
C LEU A 425 3.36 5.51 -13.93
N ALA A 426 4.33 5.26 -13.04
CA ALA A 426 4.62 6.09 -11.89
C ALA A 426 5.08 7.50 -12.29
N VAL A 427 5.92 7.64 -13.33
CA VAL A 427 6.31 8.94 -13.88
C VAL A 427 5.12 9.62 -14.59
N TYR A 428 4.33 8.87 -15.36
CA TYR A 428 3.19 9.41 -16.11
C TYR A 428 2.07 9.96 -15.23
N SER A 429 1.73 9.26 -14.14
CA SER A 429 0.64 9.61 -13.21
C SER A 429 1.16 10.15 -11.87
N ALA A 430 2.33 10.78 -11.87
CA ALA A 430 2.89 11.40 -10.68
C ALA A 430 1.99 12.54 -10.15
N PRO A 431 1.90 12.74 -8.82
CA PRO A 431 2.66 12.06 -7.76
C PRO A 431 1.98 10.79 -7.19
N HIS A 432 0.67 10.61 -7.37
CA HIS A 432 -0.11 9.60 -6.63
C HIS A 432 0.22 8.15 -7.01
N SER A 433 0.39 7.86 -8.31
CA SER A 433 0.68 6.47 -8.73
C SER A 433 2.07 6.00 -8.32
N ALA A 434 3.04 6.92 -8.22
CA ALA A 434 4.38 6.60 -7.75
C ALA A 434 4.39 6.24 -6.25
N THR A 435 3.65 6.99 -5.43
CA THR A 435 3.49 6.68 -4.00
C THR A 435 2.74 5.37 -3.78
N ASP A 436 1.70 5.11 -4.56
CA ASP A 436 0.91 3.89 -4.45
C ASP A 436 1.73 2.65 -4.86
N ALA A 437 2.51 2.74 -5.95
CA ALA A 437 3.37 1.64 -6.39
C ALA A 437 4.44 1.28 -5.34
N LEU A 438 5.15 2.27 -4.80
CA LEU A 438 6.12 2.01 -3.73
C LEU A 438 5.46 1.48 -2.46
N PHE A 439 4.30 2.02 -2.09
CA PHE A 439 3.51 1.51 -0.97
C PHE A 439 3.13 0.03 -1.16
N PHE A 440 2.60 -0.35 -2.32
CA PHE A 440 2.21 -1.74 -2.58
C PHE A 440 3.42 -2.69 -2.63
N LEU A 441 4.55 -2.29 -3.21
CA LEU A 441 5.76 -3.11 -3.21
C LEU A 441 6.31 -3.30 -1.78
N LEU A 442 6.38 -2.23 -0.98
CA LEU A 442 6.88 -2.31 0.40
C LEU A 442 5.94 -3.08 1.34
N THR A 443 4.63 -3.07 1.10
CA THR A 443 3.65 -3.82 1.91
C THR A 443 3.57 -5.30 1.56
N LEU A 444 3.77 -5.65 0.28
CA LEU A 444 3.52 -7.01 -0.22
C LEU A 444 4.79 -7.87 -0.37
N ALA A 445 5.98 -7.26 -0.45
CA ALA A 445 7.24 -8.00 -0.61
C ALA A 445 7.49 -8.95 0.58
N ARG A 446 7.80 -10.22 0.28
CA ARG A 446 8.08 -11.30 1.25
C ARG A 446 9.55 -11.72 1.27
N SER A 447 10.25 -11.57 0.14
CA SER A 447 11.66 -11.91 -0.01
C SER A 447 12.55 -10.67 -0.16
N GLN A 448 13.86 -10.82 0.04
CA GLN A 448 14.82 -9.72 -0.14
C GLN A 448 14.96 -9.32 -1.62
N GLU A 449 14.78 -10.26 -2.55
CA GLU A 449 14.77 -10.00 -4.00
C GLU A 449 13.55 -9.15 -4.41
N GLU A 450 12.37 -9.47 -3.87
CA GLU A 450 11.16 -8.67 -4.03
C GLU A 450 11.33 -7.25 -3.46
N LEU A 451 11.99 -7.12 -2.30
CA LEU A 451 12.29 -5.83 -1.69
C LEU A 451 13.32 -5.03 -2.51
N ALA A 452 14.25 -5.71 -3.18
CA ALA A 452 15.21 -5.08 -4.09
C ALA A 452 14.49 -4.34 -5.23
N LEU A 453 13.37 -4.89 -5.74
CA LEU A 453 12.56 -4.20 -6.76
C LEU A 453 12.05 -2.85 -6.25
N ALA A 454 11.60 -2.74 -4.99
CA ALA A 454 11.17 -1.46 -4.43
C ALA A 454 12.32 -0.43 -4.41
N THR A 455 13.53 -0.86 -4.05
CA THR A 455 14.73 0.02 -4.07
C THR A 455 15.16 0.42 -5.47
N GLN A 456 15.05 -0.49 -6.45
CA GLN A 456 15.35 -0.24 -7.87
C GLN A 456 14.34 0.75 -8.47
N LEU A 457 13.05 0.57 -8.17
CA LEU A 457 12.01 1.52 -8.58
C LEU A 457 12.30 2.91 -8.01
N TYR A 458 12.63 2.99 -6.72
CA TYR A 458 12.98 4.26 -6.10
C TYR A 458 14.18 4.93 -6.77
N ALA A 459 15.25 4.19 -7.06
CA ALA A 459 16.45 4.75 -7.70
C ALA A 459 16.16 5.37 -9.08
N VAL A 460 15.24 4.77 -9.85
CA VAL A 460 14.81 5.34 -11.13
C VAL A 460 13.95 6.59 -10.91
N LEU A 461 12.98 6.51 -10.00
CA LEU A 461 12.00 7.59 -9.78
C LEU A 461 12.57 8.80 -9.04
N SER A 462 13.56 8.62 -8.17
CA SER A 462 14.14 9.71 -7.37
C SER A 462 14.83 10.78 -8.22
N SER A 463 15.24 10.43 -9.44
CA SER A 463 15.79 11.38 -10.42
C SER A 463 14.73 12.30 -11.02
N CYS A 464 13.48 11.84 -11.09
CA CYS A 464 12.38 12.51 -11.78
C CYS A 464 11.37 13.17 -10.83
N LEU A 465 11.22 12.62 -9.62
CA LEU A 465 10.21 13.03 -8.64
C LEU A 465 10.87 13.42 -7.31
N PRO A 466 10.93 14.72 -6.95
CA PRO A 466 11.32 15.13 -5.61
C PRO A 466 10.26 14.69 -4.60
N ASP A 467 10.67 14.41 -3.36
CA ASP A 467 9.78 14.09 -2.22
C ASP A 467 8.90 12.84 -2.34
N LEU A 468 9.30 11.86 -3.17
CA LEU A 468 8.58 10.59 -3.29
C LEU A 468 8.55 9.77 -1.99
N LEU A 469 9.67 9.65 -1.27
CA LEU A 469 9.72 8.91 0.01
C LEU A 469 8.87 9.55 1.11
N PRO A 470 8.96 10.88 1.38
CA PRO A 470 8.08 11.53 2.35
C PRO A 470 6.60 11.30 2.07
N ALA A 471 6.18 11.43 0.81
CA ALA A 471 4.79 11.21 0.42
C ALA A 471 4.37 9.74 0.60
N THR A 472 5.25 8.80 0.26
CA THR A 472 5.01 7.35 0.44
C THR A 472 4.88 6.99 1.92
N VAL A 473 5.80 7.46 2.78
CA VAL A 473 5.73 7.20 4.23
C VAL A 473 4.48 7.81 4.85
N LYS A 474 4.11 9.03 4.46
CA LYS A 474 2.86 9.65 4.90
C LYS A 474 1.64 8.81 4.48
N ALA A 475 1.63 8.29 3.24
CA ALA A 475 0.59 7.39 2.77
C ALA A 475 0.55 6.09 3.59
N CYS A 476 1.70 5.46 3.87
CA CYS A 476 1.79 4.28 4.75
C CYS A 476 1.14 4.54 6.11
N VAL A 477 1.53 5.62 6.79
CA VAL A 477 1.03 6.00 8.12
C VAL A 477 -0.48 6.26 8.08
N CYS A 478 -0.96 7.02 7.08
CA CYS A 478 -2.40 7.26 6.90
C CYS A 478 -3.20 5.96 6.68
N GLN A 479 -2.68 5.00 5.90
CA GLN A 479 -3.36 3.73 5.62
C GLN A 479 -3.42 2.83 6.86
N ILE A 480 -2.38 2.87 7.71
CA ILE A 480 -2.35 2.16 8.99
C ILE A 480 -3.40 2.74 9.95
N HIS A 481 -3.42 4.07 10.15
CA HIS A 481 -4.39 4.71 11.04
C HIS A 481 -5.84 4.63 10.52
N ALA A 482 -6.03 4.57 9.21
CA ALA A 482 -7.34 4.36 8.60
C ALA A 482 -7.86 2.91 8.72
N GLY A 483 -7.06 1.97 9.24
CA GLY A 483 -7.45 0.56 9.39
C GLY A 483 -7.67 -0.17 8.06
N ARG A 484 -7.07 0.30 6.96
CA ARG A 484 -7.26 -0.26 5.61
C ARG A 484 -6.36 -1.46 5.32
N LEU A 485 -5.29 -1.63 6.10
CA LEU A 485 -4.35 -2.74 5.97
C LEU A 485 -4.66 -3.83 7.00
N PRO A 486 -4.67 -5.12 6.62
CA PRO A 486 -4.74 -6.21 7.57
C PRO A 486 -3.45 -6.29 8.39
N GLU A 487 -3.56 -6.73 9.65
CA GLU A 487 -2.45 -6.85 10.59
C GLU A 487 -1.17 -7.53 10.06
N PRO A 488 -1.23 -8.67 9.32
CA PRO A 488 -0.02 -9.29 8.78
C PRO A 488 0.70 -8.41 7.74
N GLN A 489 -0.03 -7.60 6.97
CA GLN A 489 0.57 -6.67 6.01
C GLN A 489 1.22 -5.47 6.71
N ILE A 490 0.68 -5.03 7.85
CA ILE A 490 1.30 -3.99 8.69
C ILE A 490 2.63 -4.52 9.26
N ALA A 491 2.63 -5.74 9.79
CA ALA A 491 3.84 -6.37 10.29
C ALA A 491 4.90 -6.55 9.18
N GLN A 492 4.48 -7.00 8.00
CA GLN A 492 5.36 -7.16 6.85
C GLN A 492 5.95 -5.82 6.38
N LEU A 493 5.11 -4.77 6.28
CA LEU A 493 5.56 -3.43 5.94
C LEU A 493 6.64 -2.92 6.91
N PHE A 494 6.46 -3.09 8.22
CA PHE A 494 7.47 -2.65 9.20
C PHE A 494 8.76 -3.44 9.13
N ARG A 495 8.70 -4.75 8.90
CA ARG A 495 9.90 -5.57 8.65
C ARG A 495 10.63 -5.11 7.39
N ASN A 496 9.90 -4.88 6.30
CA ASN A 496 10.46 -4.41 5.04
C ASN A 496 11.09 -3.02 5.18
N LEU A 497 10.40 -2.07 5.82
CA LEU A 497 10.96 -0.75 6.10
C LEU A 497 12.23 -0.83 6.96
N ALA A 498 12.25 -1.69 7.98
CA ALA A 498 13.42 -1.89 8.82
C ALA A 498 14.60 -2.46 8.04
N LEU A 499 14.34 -3.47 7.19
CA LEU A 499 15.35 -4.06 6.31
C LEU A 499 15.91 -3.05 5.32
N VAL A 500 15.08 -2.19 4.71
CA VAL A 500 15.54 -1.12 3.81
C VAL A 500 16.41 -0.10 4.56
N VAL A 501 16.07 0.25 5.80
CA VAL A 501 16.90 1.16 6.61
C VAL A 501 18.23 0.53 7.02
N GLN A 502 18.27 -0.80 7.24
CA GLN A 502 19.52 -1.55 7.50
C GLN A 502 20.32 -1.85 6.23
N TRP A 503 19.80 -1.58 5.05
CA TRP A 503 20.41 -2.03 3.80
C TRP A 503 21.68 -1.23 3.47
N GLU A 504 22.82 -1.74 3.91
CA GLU A 504 24.14 -1.26 3.52
C GLU A 504 24.58 -1.97 2.22
N GLY A 505 24.05 -1.49 1.09
CA GLY A 505 24.50 -1.87 -0.25
C GLY A 505 25.49 -0.84 -0.81
N GLY A 506 26.65 -1.30 -1.30
CA GLY A 506 27.76 -0.47 -1.78
C GLY A 506 27.38 0.62 -2.80
N GLU A 507 28.19 1.67 -2.78
CA GLU A 507 28.26 2.88 -3.62
C GLU A 507 27.03 3.20 -4.53
N ALA A 508 26.31 4.23 -4.11
CA ALA A 508 25.46 5.15 -4.91
C ALA A 508 24.03 4.74 -5.36
N GLY A 509 23.51 3.54 -5.10
CA GLY A 509 22.12 3.19 -5.48
C GLY A 509 21.14 2.97 -4.31
N PRO A 510 21.22 1.85 -3.56
CA PRO A 510 20.23 1.48 -2.54
C PRO A 510 20.48 2.12 -1.15
N ALA A 511 21.73 2.37 -0.79
CA ALA A 511 22.09 2.97 0.51
C ALA A 511 21.59 4.41 0.69
N ALA A 512 21.39 5.15 -0.42
CA ALA A 512 20.79 6.48 -0.40
C ALA A 512 19.31 6.44 0.02
N MET A 513 18.57 5.40 -0.40
CA MET A 513 17.17 5.20 0.01
C MET A 513 17.07 4.92 1.50
N GLY A 514 17.89 4.01 2.04
CA GLY A 514 17.84 3.63 3.46
C GLY A 514 18.10 4.81 4.42
N THR A 515 19.11 5.64 4.12
CA THR A 515 19.44 6.82 4.92
C THR A 515 18.35 7.90 4.86
N GLN A 516 17.81 8.19 3.68
CA GLN A 516 16.71 9.14 3.50
C GLN A 516 15.42 8.64 4.15
N LEU A 517 15.08 7.36 3.95
CA LEU A 517 13.93 6.71 4.55
C LEU A 517 14.02 6.75 6.08
N GLY A 518 15.19 6.43 6.65
CA GLY A 518 15.44 6.53 8.09
C GLY A 518 15.19 7.95 8.62
N ALA A 519 15.71 8.98 7.93
CA ALA A 519 15.50 10.37 8.32
C ALA A 519 14.02 10.79 8.26
N ILE A 520 13.26 10.29 7.28
CA ILE A 520 11.82 10.56 7.14
C ILE A 520 11.03 9.84 8.21
N LEU A 521 11.28 8.54 8.44
CA LEU A 521 10.62 7.74 9.49
C LEU A 521 10.86 8.33 10.88
N SER A 522 12.02 8.94 11.13
CA SER A 522 12.32 9.62 12.39
C SER A 522 11.34 10.76 12.72
N ARG A 523 10.73 11.39 11.71
CA ARG A 523 9.72 12.44 11.88
C ARG A 523 8.35 11.87 12.30
N HIS A 524 8.09 10.61 11.97
CA HIS A 524 6.88 9.86 12.31
C HIS A 524 7.03 8.99 13.58
N LEU A 525 8.04 9.28 14.42
CA LEU A 525 8.22 8.61 15.71
C LEU A 525 6.94 8.52 16.57
N PRO A 526 6.10 9.58 16.74
CA PRO A 526 4.90 9.45 17.57
C PRO A 526 3.90 8.43 17.01
N ASP A 527 3.71 8.42 15.69
CA ASP A 527 2.77 7.51 15.01
C ASP A 527 3.25 6.05 15.14
N LEU A 528 4.54 5.82 14.90
CA LEU A 528 5.16 4.49 14.97
C LEU A 528 5.26 3.97 16.42
N ALA A 529 5.50 4.86 17.40
CA ALA A 529 5.61 4.46 18.80
C ALA A 529 4.27 4.01 19.40
N GLN A 530 3.14 4.58 18.95
CA GLN A 530 1.81 4.12 19.39
C GLN A 530 1.55 2.65 19.00
N LEU A 531 2.14 2.19 17.89
CA LEU A 531 1.95 0.82 17.40
C LEU A 531 2.71 -0.24 18.21
N LEU A 532 3.58 0.16 19.15
CA LEU A 532 4.12 -0.74 20.16
C LEU A 532 3.05 -1.23 21.15
N LEU A 533 1.92 -0.52 21.25
CA LEU A 533 0.77 -0.88 22.09
C LEU A 533 -0.33 -1.62 21.29
N HIS A 534 -0.02 -2.09 20.07
CA HIS A 534 -0.99 -2.77 19.23
C HIS A 534 -1.46 -4.10 19.84
N ARG A 535 -2.72 -4.48 19.60
CA ARG A 535 -3.31 -5.71 20.16
C ARG A 535 -2.63 -6.97 19.64
N SER A 536 -2.20 -6.95 18.37
CA SER A 536 -1.50 -8.08 17.77
C SER A 536 0.01 -8.05 18.07
N PRO A 537 0.56 -9.16 18.61
CA PRO A 537 1.97 -9.22 19.01
C PRO A 537 2.91 -9.09 17.81
N GLU A 538 2.53 -9.61 16.64
CA GLU A 538 3.34 -9.54 15.42
C GLU A 538 3.58 -8.10 14.94
N VAL A 539 2.56 -7.25 15.01
CA VAL A 539 2.66 -5.84 14.62
C VAL A 539 3.50 -5.07 15.64
N ALA A 540 3.27 -5.30 16.94
CA ALA A 540 4.05 -4.65 18.00
C ALA A 540 5.53 -5.04 17.95
N GLU A 541 5.84 -6.31 17.67
CA GLU A 541 7.21 -6.78 17.47
C GLU A 541 7.83 -6.15 16.21
N ALA A 542 7.13 -6.14 15.08
CA ALA A 542 7.63 -5.53 13.85
C ALA A 542 7.86 -4.01 14.00
N ALA A 543 6.98 -3.30 14.72
CA ALA A 543 7.17 -1.90 15.08
C ALA A 543 8.40 -1.71 15.99
N SER A 544 8.62 -2.62 16.94
CA SER A 544 9.82 -2.60 17.80
C SER A 544 11.11 -2.81 16.99
N PHE A 545 11.09 -3.70 15.99
CA PHE A 545 12.22 -3.92 15.09
C PHE A 545 12.51 -2.67 14.25
N LEU A 546 11.49 -2.05 13.67
CA LEU A 546 11.63 -0.81 12.92
C LEU A 546 12.25 0.31 13.76
N LEU A 547 11.68 0.58 14.94
CA LEU A 547 12.18 1.62 15.85
C LEU A 547 13.58 1.31 16.39
N ALA A 548 13.97 0.03 16.51
CA ALA A 548 15.31 -0.35 16.93
C ALA A 548 16.38 0.09 15.91
N VAL A 549 16.00 0.23 14.63
CA VAL A 549 16.88 0.61 13.52
C VAL A 549 16.76 2.09 13.17
N CYS A 550 15.54 2.64 13.09
CA CYS A 550 15.31 4.01 12.60
C CYS A 550 16.12 5.05 13.40
N PRO A 551 16.81 6.02 12.75
CA PRO A 551 17.49 7.08 13.47
C PRO A 551 16.49 7.89 14.30
N LEU A 552 16.92 8.37 15.47
CA LEU A 552 16.12 9.27 16.29
C LEU A 552 16.36 10.72 15.84
N PRO A 553 15.33 11.57 15.79
CA PRO A 553 15.50 12.97 15.41
C PRO A 553 16.31 13.70 16.48
N ARG A 554 17.05 14.74 16.07
CA ARG A 554 17.96 15.49 16.98
C ARG A 554 17.22 16.18 18.13
N ALA A 555 15.95 16.51 17.95
CA ALA A 555 15.08 17.07 18.98
C ALA A 555 13.71 16.40 18.89
N VAL A 556 13.27 15.79 19.99
CA VAL A 556 11.93 15.19 20.12
C VAL A 556 11.14 16.04 21.12
N PRO A 557 9.90 16.46 20.82
CA PRO A 557 9.03 17.12 21.79
C PRO A 557 8.85 16.24 23.05
N PRO A 558 8.90 16.81 24.27
CA PRO A 558 8.81 16.04 25.51
C PRO A 558 7.57 15.13 25.59
N ALA A 559 6.44 15.56 25.06
CA ALA A 559 5.21 14.77 25.02
C ALA A 559 5.34 13.50 24.17
N HIS A 560 5.90 13.62 22.95
CA HIS A 560 6.13 12.48 22.06
C HIS A 560 7.17 11.51 22.63
N LEU A 561 8.23 12.07 23.23
CA LEU A 561 9.26 11.29 23.89
C LEU A 561 8.70 10.47 25.05
N LEU A 562 7.92 11.08 25.94
CA LEU A 562 7.32 10.40 27.09
C LEU A 562 6.33 9.31 26.64
N ALA A 563 5.51 9.58 25.63
CA ALA A 563 4.60 8.59 25.06
C ALA A 563 5.37 7.39 24.47
N ALA A 564 6.44 7.64 23.72
CA ALA A 564 7.29 6.60 23.16
C ALA A 564 8.00 5.76 24.23
N VAL A 565 8.51 6.40 25.30
CA VAL A 565 9.10 5.70 26.44
C VAL A 565 8.09 4.78 27.11
N ARG A 566 6.87 5.25 27.39
CA ARG A 566 5.82 4.44 28.01
C ARG A 566 5.44 3.23 27.14
N ALA A 567 5.28 3.45 25.83
CA ALA A 567 4.95 2.40 24.88
C ALA A 567 6.08 1.35 24.77
N ALA A 568 7.34 1.80 24.72
CA ALA A 568 8.50 0.91 24.67
C ALA A 568 8.71 0.12 25.97
N VAL A 569 8.48 0.74 27.13
CA VAL A 569 8.54 0.05 28.44
C VAL A 569 7.44 -1.01 28.52
N HIS A 570 6.21 -0.66 28.12
CA HIS A 570 5.12 -1.63 28.05
C HIS A 570 5.48 -2.83 27.17
N GLN A 571 5.95 -2.57 25.95
CA GLN A 571 6.33 -3.61 25.00
C GLN A 571 7.50 -4.47 25.49
N PHE A 572 8.47 -3.90 26.21
CA PHE A 572 9.54 -4.67 26.84
C PHE A 572 8.98 -5.71 27.83
N PHE A 573 8.05 -5.32 28.71
CA PHE A 573 7.46 -6.24 29.69
C PHE A 573 6.47 -7.24 29.07
N THR A 574 5.74 -6.89 28.01
CA THR A 574 4.86 -7.84 27.30
C THR A 574 5.67 -8.92 26.60
N VAL A 575 6.76 -8.55 25.91
CA VAL A 575 7.62 -9.52 25.24
C VAL A 575 8.42 -10.35 26.24
N LEU A 576 8.84 -9.77 27.36
CA LEU A 576 9.49 -10.52 28.45
C LEU A 576 8.56 -11.60 29.03
N ARG A 577 7.24 -11.36 29.11
CA ARG A 577 6.25 -12.39 29.47
C ARG A 577 6.12 -13.49 28.43
N GLY A 578 6.22 -13.13 27.15
CA GLY A 578 6.10 -14.06 26.02
C GLY A 578 7.38 -14.87 25.73
N GLU A 579 8.45 -14.69 26.52
CA GLU A 579 9.76 -15.34 26.37
C GLU A 579 10.42 -15.22 24.98
N ASN A 580 10.05 -14.21 24.18
CA ASN A 580 10.63 -14.00 22.84
C ASN A 580 11.95 -13.20 22.93
N ALA A 581 13.07 -13.90 22.78
CA ALA A 581 14.42 -13.32 22.89
C ALA A 581 14.70 -12.19 21.89
N ALA A 582 14.20 -12.30 20.64
CA ALA A 582 14.43 -11.30 19.60
C ALA A 582 13.69 -9.99 19.93
N GLY A 583 12.41 -10.09 20.29
CA GLY A 583 11.62 -8.93 20.69
C GLY A 583 12.14 -8.24 21.96
N VAL A 584 12.70 -9.00 22.93
CA VAL A 584 13.36 -8.41 24.11
C VAL A 584 14.59 -7.61 23.71
N TRP A 585 15.35 -8.09 22.73
CA TRP A 585 16.49 -7.35 22.19
C TRP A 585 16.06 -6.08 21.45
N TYR A 586 15.04 -6.14 20.59
CA TYR A 586 14.54 -4.97 19.86
C TYR A 586 14.01 -3.90 20.80
N SER A 587 13.12 -4.27 21.73
CA SER A 587 12.56 -3.35 22.73
C SER A 587 13.63 -2.77 23.66
N GLY A 588 14.60 -3.58 24.10
CA GLY A 588 15.74 -3.13 24.88
C GLY A 588 16.64 -2.15 24.11
N ARG A 589 16.87 -2.39 22.81
CA ARG A 589 17.62 -1.47 21.95
C ARG A 589 16.88 -0.15 21.74
N VAL A 590 15.56 -0.17 21.55
CA VAL A 590 14.75 1.05 21.48
C VAL A 590 14.89 1.89 22.76
N LEU A 591 14.73 1.26 23.93
CA LEU A 591 14.84 1.96 25.22
C LEU A 591 16.24 2.56 25.45
N ALA A 592 17.30 1.82 25.15
CA ALA A 592 18.68 2.31 25.25
C ALA A 592 18.96 3.50 24.31
N ARG A 593 18.34 3.51 23.11
CA ARG A 593 18.45 4.63 22.17
C ARG A 593 17.64 5.84 22.61
N LEU A 594 16.42 5.63 23.13
CA LEU A 594 15.60 6.70 23.68
C LEU A 594 16.27 7.35 24.91
N SER A 595 16.91 6.57 25.79
CA SER A 595 17.67 7.12 26.92
C SER A 595 18.86 7.97 26.47
N ALA A 596 19.46 7.68 25.31
CA ALA A 596 20.58 8.44 24.77
C ALA A 596 20.19 9.77 24.10
N VAL A 597 18.89 10.09 23.96
CA VAL A 597 18.43 11.35 23.31
C VAL A 597 18.70 12.57 24.18
N SER A 598 18.39 12.49 25.47
CA SER A 598 18.58 13.58 26.43
C SER A 598 18.66 13.03 27.86
N PRO A 599 19.30 13.74 28.81
CA PRO A 599 19.34 13.31 30.21
C PRO A 599 17.93 13.21 30.84
N ALA A 600 16.99 14.05 30.42
CA ALA A 600 15.59 13.94 30.83
C ALA A 600 14.91 12.66 30.31
N ALA A 601 15.23 12.26 29.07
CA ALA A 601 14.77 10.98 28.50
C ALA A 601 15.35 9.80 29.29
N ALA A 602 16.66 9.83 29.58
CA ALA A 602 17.31 8.80 30.39
C ALA A 602 16.65 8.65 31.75
N LYS A 603 16.40 9.77 32.45
CA LYS A 603 15.68 9.79 33.74
C LYS A 603 14.30 9.16 33.61
N ALA A 604 13.51 9.54 32.60
CA ALA A 604 12.16 9.02 32.39
C ALA A 604 12.15 7.51 32.06
N VAL A 605 13.07 7.04 31.22
CA VAL A 605 13.24 5.61 30.90
C VAL A 605 13.56 4.82 32.15
N LEU A 606 14.56 5.25 32.92
CA LEU A 606 15.00 4.57 34.14
C LEU A 606 13.89 4.54 35.20
N GLN A 607 13.21 5.67 35.40
CA GLN A 607 12.08 5.76 36.32
C GLN A 607 10.96 4.79 35.93
N HIS A 608 10.50 4.83 34.67
CA HIS A 608 9.42 3.96 34.22
C HIS A 608 9.80 2.47 34.23
N LEU A 609 11.06 2.12 33.93
CA LEU A 609 11.54 0.74 34.03
C LEU A 609 11.51 0.22 35.47
N VAL A 610 12.04 0.99 36.42
CA VAL A 610 12.08 0.61 37.85
C VAL A 610 10.66 0.52 38.41
N GLU A 611 9.83 1.53 38.15
CA GLU A 611 8.44 1.55 38.58
C GLU A 611 7.63 0.38 38.03
N ALA A 612 7.77 0.10 36.72
CA ALA A 612 7.03 -0.99 36.09
C ALA A 612 7.52 -2.37 36.53
N ALA A 613 8.82 -2.53 36.85
CA ALA A 613 9.35 -3.79 37.37
C ALA A 613 8.89 -4.10 38.80
N LEU A 614 8.57 -3.07 39.60
CA LEU A 614 8.19 -3.20 41.00
C LEU A 614 6.67 -3.18 41.26
N ARG A 615 5.84 -2.90 40.24
CA ARG A 615 4.37 -2.79 40.36
C ARG A 615 3.63 -3.97 39.72
N GLY A 616 2.55 -4.40 40.40
CA GLY A 616 1.53 -5.30 39.85
C GLY A 616 2.07 -6.65 39.33
N GLY A 617 1.40 -7.20 38.30
CA GLY A 617 1.76 -8.48 37.70
C GLY A 617 3.08 -8.51 36.91
N ASN A 618 3.84 -7.41 36.82
CA ASN A 618 5.21 -7.43 36.29
C ASN A 618 6.22 -7.91 37.34
N ALA A 619 5.98 -7.62 38.63
CA ALA A 619 6.90 -7.97 39.71
C ALA A 619 7.09 -9.50 39.83
N GLU A 620 6.03 -10.25 39.54
CA GLU A 620 6.04 -11.72 39.51
C GLU A 620 7.04 -12.30 38.50
N LEU A 621 7.36 -11.57 37.42
CA LEU A 621 8.37 -11.99 36.43
C LEU A 621 9.78 -12.04 36.99
N PHE A 622 10.02 -11.34 38.10
CA PHE A 622 11.30 -11.27 38.80
C PHE A 622 11.27 -12.05 40.12
N GLY A 623 10.25 -12.88 40.35
CA GLY A 623 10.14 -13.71 41.54
C GLY A 623 9.47 -13.01 42.73
N ALA A 624 8.73 -11.92 42.50
CA ALA A 624 7.94 -11.31 43.56
C ALA A 624 6.80 -12.20 44.02
N ALA A 625 6.48 -12.17 45.32
CA ALA A 625 5.26 -12.76 45.82
C ALA A 625 4.04 -12.01 45.27
N PRO A 626 2.96 -12.69 44.84
CA PRO A 626 1.77 -12.04 44.29
C PRO A 626 1.22 -11.07 45.33
N GLU A 627 1.07 -9.82 44.93
CA GLU A 627 0.49 -8.81 45.78
C GLU A 627 -0.99 -9.18 45.99
N LYS A 628 -1.37 -9.50 47.23
CA LYS A 628 -2.78 -9.60 47.61
C LYS A 628 -3.32 -8.18 47.53
N SER A 629 -3.74 -7.74 46.35
CA SER A 629 -4.30 -6.41 46.21
C SER A 629 -5.44 -6.26 47.21
N THR A 630 -5.36 -5.23 48.04
CA THR A 630 -6.41 -4.74 48.94
C THR A 630 -7.57 -4.11 48.13
N GLU A 631 -7.80 -4.63 46.93
CA GLU A 631 -8.89 -4.31 46.01
C GLU A 631 -9.91 -5.46 46.07
N GLU A 632 -10.38 -5.77 47.26
CA GLU A 632 -11.66 -6.48 47.44
C GLU A 632 -12.86 -5.55 47.15
N THR A 633 -12.62 -4.28 46.81
CA THR A 633 -13.67 -3.29 46.45
C THR A 633 -13.86 -3.06 44.95
N SER A 634 -12.92 -3.45 44.07
CA SER A 634 -13.10 -3.34 42.60
C SER A 634 -13.25 -4.68 41.88
N ARG A 635 -13.00 -5.82 42.54
CA ARG A 635 -13.33 -7.17 42.03
C ARG A 635 -14.82 -7.54 42.19
N LEU A 636 -15.72 -6.58 41.95
CA LEU A 636 -17.15 -6.86 41.80
C LEU A 636 -17.55 -7.13 40.34
N GLU A 637 -16.66 -6.95 39.37
CA GLU A 637 -17.06 -7.03 37.95
C GLU A 637 -16.37 -8.13 37.09
N GLU A 638 -15.33 -8.83 37.60
CA GLU A 638 -14.63 -9.86 36.80
C GLU A 638 -14.40 -11.20 37.51
N THR A 639 -15.34 -11.62 38.37
CA THR A 639 -15.60 -13.06 38.53
C THR A 639 -16.83 -13.39 37.70
N GLY A 640 -16.60 -13.80 36.45
CA GLY A 640 -17.63 -14.37 35.61
C GLY A 640 -18.35 -15.53 36.31
N ASP A 641 -19.67 -15.51 36.19
CA ASP A 641 -20.60 -16.64 36.33
C ASP A 641 -20.54 -17.45 37.62
N VAL A 642 -20.89 -16.82 38.73
CA VAL A 642 -21.72 -17.55 39.70
C VAL A 642 -22.99 -16.77 39.92
N SER A 643 -24.07 -17.23 39.28
CA SER A 643 -25.41 -16.71 39.53
C SER A 643 -25.70 -16.76 41.02
N LEU A 644 -26.18 -15.64 41.59
CA LEU A 644 -26.69 -15.62 42.97
C LEU A 644 -27.76 -16.70 43.18
N LEU A 645 -28.49 -17.05 42.12
CA LEU A 645 -29.45 -18.15 42.13
C LEU A 645 -28.77 -19.51 42.32
N ASP A 646 -27.59 -19.75 41.75
CA ASP A 646 -26.85 -21.01 41.90
C ASP A 646 -26.19 -21.13 43.27
N ILE A 647 -25.69 -20.01 43.82
CA ILE A 647 -25.24 -19.94 45.22
C ILE A 647 -26.43 -20.25 46.14
N ASN A 648 -27.57 -19.58 45.94
CA ASN A 648 -28.78 -19.80 46.73
C ASN A 648 -29.34 -21.22 46.57
N ARG A 649 -29.29 -21.84 45.38
CA ARG A 649 -29.70 -23.24 45.16
C ARG A 649 -28.84 -24.22 45.96
N ARG A 650 -27.52 -24.01 46.00
CA ARG A 650 -26.60 -24.83 46.81
C ARG A 650 -26.85 -24.66 48.31
N PHE A 651 -27.08 -23.44 48.77
CA PHE A 651 -27.46 -23.18 50.17
C PHE A 651 -28.82 -23.78 50.52
N THR A 652 -29.84 -23.59 49.67
CA THR A 652 -31.21 -24.07 49.92
C THR A 652 -31.29 -25.60 49.93
N ALA A 653 -30.52 -26.29 49.08
CA ALA A 653 -30.46 -27.75 49.06
C ALA A 653 -29.81 -28.35 50.32
N ALA A 654 -28.94 -27.60 51.01
CA ALA A 654 -28.23 -28.05 52.21
C ALA A 654 -28.95 -27.67 53.52
N VAL A 655 -29.92 -26.75 53.47
CA VAL A 655 -30.75 -26.38 54.63
C VAL A 655 -31.91 -27.37 54.74
N ASN A 656 -31.72 -28.43 55.53
CA ASN A 656 -32.78 -29.40 55.82
C ASN A 656 -33.87 -28.78 56.70
N PHE A 657 -34.96 -28.32 56.09
CA PHE A 657 -36.26 -28.12 56.78
C PHE A 657 -37.05 -29.44 56.92
N SER A 658 -36.43 -30.58 56.62
CA SER A 658 -37.03 -31.91 56.41
C SER A 658 -37.66 -32.57 57.65
N GLY A 659 -37.88 -31.83 58.73
CA GLY A 659 -38.66 -32.26 59.88
C GLY A 659 -39.41 -31.07 60.47
N GLY A 660 -40.57 -30.73 59.88
CA GLY A 660 -41.50 -29.72 60.39
C GLY A 660 -40.85 -28.35 60.61
N GLY A 661 -40.72 -27.55 59.55
CA GLY A 661 -40.05 -26.25 59.52
C GLY A 661 -40.54 -25.21 60.54
N VAL A 662 -40.00 -25.27 61.76
CA VAL A 662 -40.29 -24.31 62.86
C VAL A 662 -39.02 -23.70 63.46
N TRP A 663 -37.81 -24.13 63.08
CA TRP A 663 -36.55 -23.69 63.71
C TRP A 663 -35.63 -22.89 62.77
N SER A 664 -34.95 -21.88 63.33
CA SER A 664 -33.89 -21.11 62.67
C SER A 664 -32.64 -21.97 62.41
N VAL A 665 -31.78 -21.53 61.48
CA VAL A 665 -30.50 -22.19 61.15
C VAL A 665 -29.59 -22.27 62.40
N PHE A 666 -28.79 -23.34 62.54
CA PHE A 666 -27.99 -23.61 63.74
C PHE A 666 -26.91 -22.54 64.06
N HIS A 667 -26.41 -21.81 63.05
CA HIS A 667 -25.40 -20.77 63.24
C HIS A 667 -25.99 -19.35 63.14
N ALA A 668 -25.38 -18.38 63.83
CA ALA A 668 -25.77 -16.96 63.76
C ALA A 668 -25.15 -16.18 62.57
N GLY A 669 -24.49 -16.88 61.64
CA GLY A 669 -23.83 -16.30 60.45
C GLY A 669 -22.44 -16.88 60.23
N VAL A 670 -21.73 -16.37 59.22
CA VAL A 670 -20.32 -16.73 58.92
C VAL A 670 -19.43 -15.51 59.17
N ILE A 671 -18.30 -15.71 59.84
CA ILE A 671 -17.26 -14.67 59.97
C ILE A 671 -16.48 -14.61 58.64
N GLY A 672 -16.70 -13.54 57.87
CA GLY A 672 -16.04 -13.34 56.56
C GLY A 672 -16.56 -14.29 55.48
N ARG A 673 -15.67 -14.84 54.65
CA ARG A 673 -16.00 -15.73 53.52
C ARG A 673 -15.69 -17.23 53.73
N GLY A 674 -15.25 -17.63 54.93
CA GLY A 674 -14.87 -19.02 55.22
C GLY A 674 -13.46 -19.41 54.72
N LEU A 675 -13.25 -20.69 54.38
CA LEU A 675 -11.96 -21.25 53.96
C LEU A 675 -11.41 -20.49 52.73
N LYS A 676 -10.21 -19.92 52.85
CA LYS A 676 -9.55 -19.20 51.76
C LYS A 676 -9.26 -20.18 50.62
N THR A 677 -9.82 -19.95 49.45
CA THR A 677 -9.46 -20.70 48.25
C THR A 677 -7.97 -20.50 47.97
N PRO A 678 -7.19 -21.58 47.75
CA PRO A 678 -5.77 -21.43 47.44
C PRO A 678 -5.64 -20.55 46.19
N THR A 679 -4.85 -19.49 46.29
CA THR A 679 -4.54 -18.63 45.15
C THR A 679 -3.76 -19.46 44.13
N GLY A 680 -4.43 -19.93 43.07
CA GLY A 680 -3.86 -20.74 42.00
C GLY A 680 -2.95 -19.95 41.06
N HIS A 681 -2.02 -19.15 41.58
CA HIS A 681 -1.05 -18.44 40.76
C HIS A 681 0.18 -19.31 40.54
N ARG A 682 0.50 -19.51 39.26
CA ARG A 682 1.66 -20.25 38.79
C ARG A 682 2.90 -19.43 39.11
N ALA A 683 3.54 -19.71 40.25
CA ALA A 683 4.81 -19.08 40.60
C ALA A 683 5.80 -19.26 39.43
N THR A 684 6.44 -18.16 39.02
CA THR A 684 7.48 -18.20 38.00
C THR A 684 8.62 -19.11 38.46
N ALA A 685 9.15 -19.94 37.57
CA ALA A 685 10.28 -20.80 37.91
C ALA A 685 11.47 -19.92 38.36
N PRO A 686 12.21 -20.30 39.42
CA PRO A 686 13.27 -19.46 39.99
C PRO A 686 14.40 -19.16 38.99
N GLU A 687 14.66 -20.08 38.07
CA GLU A 687 15.64 -19.91 36.98
C GLU A 687 15.17 -18.84 35.96
N ALA A 688 13.90 -18.90 35.56
CA ALA A 688 13.32 -17.92 34.64
C ALA A 688 13.30 -16.51 35.27
N ALA A 689 12.97 -16.40 36.56
CA ALA A 689 13.01 -15.14 37.29
C ALA A 689 14.44 -14.55 37.35
N THR A 690 15.45 -15.41 37.54
CA THR A 690 16.86 -14.99 37.54
C THR A 690 17.31 -14.50 36.17
N ARG A 691 16.94 -15.23 35.09
CA ARG A 691 17.21 -14.83 33.70
C ARG A 691 16.56 -13.48 33.39
N ASN A 692 15.28 -13.31 33.73
CA ASN A 692 14.55 -12.07 33.51
C ASN A 692 15.20 -10.90 34.26
N ALA A 693 15.60 -11.11 35.52
CA ALA A 693 16.31 -10.12 36.31
C ALA A 693 17.65 -9.73 35.67
N GLN A 694 18.43 -10.69 35.16
CA GLN A 694 19.68 -10.41 34.45
C GLN A 694 19.44 -9.61 33.17
N THR A 695 18.44 -9.97 32.36
CA THR A 695 18.10 -9.24 31.13
C THR A 695 17.68 -7.81 31.45
N PHE A 696 16.83 -7.61 32.45
CA PHE A 696 16.39 -6.30 32.93
C PHE A 696 17.57 -5.45 33.45
N LEU A 697 18.44 -6.03 34.29
CA LEU A 697 19.62 -5.34 34.81
C LEU A 697 20.60 -4.96 33.68
N SER A 698 20.77 -5.84 32.68
CA SER A 698 21.60 -5.53 31.50
C SER A 698 21.07 -4.35 30.69
N LEU A 699 19.75 -4.20 30.62
CA LEU A 699 19.10 -3.07 29.96
C LEU A 699 19.25 -1.80 30.78
N LEU A 700 19.03 -1.88 32.08
CA LEU A 700 19.16 -0.75 33.00
C LEU A 700 20.60 -0.23 32.99
N LEU A 701 21.61 -1.11 33.05
CA LEU A 701 23.02 -0.74 32.91
C LEU A 701 23.31 -0.10 31.54
N ARG A 702 22.79 -0.64 30.43
CA ARG A 702 22.91 -0.01 29.10
C ARG A 702 22.32 1.41 29.04
N CYS A 703 21.23 1.66 29.76
CA CYS A 703 20.63 2.99 29.86
C CYS A 703 21.42 3.93 30.79
N CYS A 704 22.12 3.38 31.79
CA CYS A 704 22.94 4.15 32.72
C CYS A 704 24.35 4.46 32.20
N CYS A 705 24.91 3.63 31.33
CA CYS A 705 26.21 3.86 30.71
C CYS A 705 26.04 4.78 29.50
N HIS A 706 26.43 6.04 29.61
CA HIS A 706 26.47 6.96 28.46
C HIS A 706 27.57 6.49 27.49
N SER A 707 27.19 5.79 26.42
CA SER A 707 28.08 5.67 25.26
C SER A 707 28.08 7.01 24.55
N GLY A 708 29.13 7.81 24.79
CA GLY A 708 29.48 8.88 23.86
C GLY A 708 29.54 8.30 22.44
N ARG A 709 29.12 9.10 21.46
CA ARG A 709 29.00 8.78 20.02
C ARG A 709 30.31 8.38 19.29
N SER A 710 31.25 7.69 19.92
CA SER A 710 32.41 7.16 19.21
C SER A 710 32.09 5.78 18.63
N ALA A 711 32.20 5.67 17.31
CA ALA A 711 32.09 4.41 16.57
C ALA A 711 33.39 3.59 16.61
N ASP A 712 34.42 4.04 17.34
CA ASP A 712 35.65 3.27 17.51
C ASP A 712 35.57 2.37 18.76
N PRO A 713 35.93 1.08 18.65
CA PRO A 713 36.13 0.24 19.83
C PRO A 713 37.37 0.75 20.57
N PRO A 714 37.26 1.22 21.84
CA PRO A 714 38.45 1.51 22.59
C PRO A 714 39.08 0.18 23.02
N LEU A 715 40.37 0.02 22.74
CA LEU A 715 41.26 -1.04 23.25
C LEU A 715 41.48 -0.94 24.79
N THR A 716 40.47 -0.56 25.57
CA THR A 716 40.56 -0.44 27.03
C THR A 716 39.53 -1.35 27.74
N PRO A 717 39.88 -1.93 28.89
CA PRO A 717 39.12 -3.00 29.55
C PRO A 717 37.72 -2.54 30.02
N PRO A 718 36.82 -3.48 30.37
CA PRO A 718 35.45 -3.18 30.80
C PRO A 718 35.46 -2.40 32.12
N GLY A 719 35.41 -1.07 32.02
CA GLY A 719 35.45 -0.16 33.17
C GLY A 719 34.69 1.14 32.92
N ALA A 720 33.74 1.16 31.99
CA ALA A 720 32.83 2.30 31.82
C ALA A 720 31.91 2.38 33.05
N GLY A 721 32.24 3.25 34.00
CA GLY A 721 31.47 3.48 35.22
C GLY A 721 30.03 3.92 34.92
N VAL A 722 29.11 3.51 35.80
CA VAL A 722 27.69 3.91 35.74
C VAL A 722 27.59 5.43 35.90
N ASN A 723 26.86 6.12 35.02
CA ASN A 723 26.69 7.57 35.13
C ASN A 723 26.00 7.92 36.48
N PRO A 724 26.59 8.82 37.30
CA PRO A 724 26.05 9.18 38.62
C PRO A 724 24.63 9.78 38.56
N GLU A 725 24.29 10.54 37.51
CA GLU A 725 22.95 11.13 37.36
C GLU A 725 21.90 10.08 37.05
N ALA A 726 22.25 9.10 36.20
CA ALA A 726 21.40 7.97 35.88
C ALA A 726 21.18 7.08 37.11
N ALA A 727 22.24 6.79 37.86
CA ALA A 727 22.14 6.03 39.11
C ALA A 727 21.32 6.79 40.17
N LYS A 728 21.43 8.12 40.24
CA LYS A 728 20.57 8.96 41.09
C LYS A 728 19.10 8.89 40.69
N ALA A 729 18.79 8.85 39.40
CA ALA A 729 17.42 8.67 38.92
C ALA A 729 16.83 7.31 39.33
N VAL A 730 17.62 6.23 39.22
CA VAL A 730 17.24 4.89 39.69
C VAL A 730 17.03 4.89 41.21
N ALA A 731 17.92 5.54 41.97
CA ALA A 731 17.81 5.68 43.41
C ALA A 731 16.51 6.40 43.82
N ALA A 732 16.20 7.53 43.19
CA ALA A 732 14.96 8.28 43.45
C ALA A 732 13.71 7.43 43.14
N ALA A 733 13.67 6.78 41.96
CA ALA A 733 12.56 5.92 41.57
C ALA A 733 12.39 4.73 42.53
N LEU A 734 13.49 4.17 43.05
CA LEU A 734 13.47 3.08 44.03
C LEU A 734 12.87 3.54 45.37
N VAL A 735 13.29 4.70 45.87
CA VAL A 735 12.75 5.29 47.12
C VAL A 735 11.26 5.59 46.96
N GLU A 736 10.86 6.23 45.86
CA GLU A 736 9.45 6.53 45.56
C GLU A 736 8.59 5.27 45.43
N ALA A 737 9.12 4.20 44.83
CA ALA A 737 8.39 2.94 44.66
C ALA A 737 8.22 2.16 45.98
N VAL A 738 9.22 2.18 46.86
CA VAL A 738 9.20 1.39 48.11
C VAL A 738 8.57 2.16 49.26
N CYS A 739 8.88 3.45 49.40
CA CYS A 739 8.45 4.29 50.52
C CYS A 739 8.21 5.74 50.06
N PRO A 740 7.06 6.05 49.42
CA PRO A 740 6.78 7.37 48.88
C PRO A 740 6.69 8.47 49.95
N GLU A 741 6.27 8.12 51.16
CA GLU A 741 6.17 9.03 52.32
C GLU A 741 7.50 9.64 52.74
N ALA A 742 8.62 9.04 52.33
CA ALA A 742 9.96 9.47 52.67
C ALA A 742 10.77 9.96 51.46
N ALA A 743 10.10 10.22 50.33
CA ALA A 743 10.72 10.84 49.17
C ALA A 743 11.19 12.26 49.54
N GLY A 744 12.50 12.52 49.47
CA GLY A 744 13.09 13.77 49.91
C GLY A 744 13.40 13.86 51.42
N GLY A 745 13.37 12.75 52.14
CA GLY A 745 13.73 12.70 53.56
C GLY A 745 15.21 13.01 53.83
N ASP A 746 15.53 13.34 55.08
CA ASP A 746 16.87 13.72 55.50
C ASP A 746 17.90 12.62 55.23
N LEU A 747 19.05 13.04 54.68
CA LEU A 747 20.21 12.19 54.43
C LEU A 747 21.00 11.88 55.70
N VAL A 748 20.86 12.74 56.72
CA VAL A 748 21.50 12.59 58.03
C VAL A 748 20.95 11.36 58.73
N TRP A 749 21.83 10.63 59.40
CA TRP A 749 21.47 9.42 60.13
C TRP A 749 21.08 9.78 61.57
N PRO A 750 19.86 9.44 62.01
CA PRO A 750 19.40 9.75 63.35
C PRO A 750 20.05 8.85 64.41
N PRO A 751 19.97 9.22 65.70
CA PRO A 751 20.33 8.32 66.79
C PRO A 751 19.43 7.07 66.79
N GLU A 752 19.94 5.97 67.33
CA GLU A 752 19.25 4.66 67.38
C GLU A 752 17.86 4.76 68.02
N ASP A 753 17.71 5.52 69.11
CA ASP A 753 16.43 5.68 69.82
C ASP A 753 15.30 6.21 68.93
N GLN A 754 15.63 7.02 67.91
CA GLN A 754 14.65 7.57 66.99
C GLN A 754 14.11 6.51 66.00
N ALA A 755 14.84 5.43 65.76
CA ALA A 755 14.37 4.31 64.94
C ALA A 755 13.14 3.62 65.56
N ARG A 756 12.95 3.72 66.89
CA ARG A 756 11.75 3.22 67.58
C ARG A 756 10.48 3.97 67.14
N GLY A 757 10.59 5.24 66.75
CA GLY A 757 9.48 6.05 66.26
C GLY A 757 9.08 5.77 64.81
N THR A 758 9.93 5.10 64.02
CA THR A 758 9.70 4.80 62.60
C THR A 758 9.52 3.31 62.30
N VAL A 759 9.33 2.49 63.33
CA VAL A 759 9.29 1.02 63.23
C VAL A 759 8.32 0.49 62.17
N GLU A 760 7.13 1.06 62.04
CA GLU A 760 6.14 0.59 61.05
C GLU A 760 6.62 0.81 59.61
N ARG A 761 7.21 1.98 59.33
CA ARG A 761 7.81 2.30 58.03
C ARG A 761 8.96 1.34 57.74
N ASP A 762 9.81 1.12 58.72
CA ASP A 762 11.01 0.31 58.58
C ASP A 762 10.63 -1.18 58.34
N LEU A 763 9.65 -1.71 59.07
CA LEU A 763 9.07 -3.04 58.85
C LEU A 763 8.40 -3.16 57.48
N ARG A 764 7.69 -2.11 57.02
CA ARG A 764 7.11 -2.07 55.67
C ARG A 764 8.20 -2.14 54.59
N ILE A 765 9.30 -1.40 54.75
CA ILE A 765 10.46 -1.48 53.86
C ILE A 765 11.02 -2.91 53.87
N CYS A 766 11.31 -3.46 55.04
CA CYS A 766 11.84 -4.83 55.19
C CYS A 766 10.92 -5.87 54.52
N ARG A 767 9.60 -5.76 54.73
CA ARG A 767 8.60 -6.62 54.08
C ARG A 767 8.61 -6.49 52.56
N ARG A 768 8.77 -5.29 52.01
CA ARG A 768 8.90 -5.08 50.55
C ARG A 768 10.17 -5.72 50.00
N PHE A 769 11.31 -5.59 50.68
CA PHE A 769 12.57 -6.28 50.31
C PHE A 769 12.43 -7.81 50.36
N ARG A 770 11.63 -8.33 51.29
CA ARG A 770 11.35 -9.78 51.37
C ARG A 770 10.44 -10.27 50.26
N GLN A 771 9.45 -9.47 49.87
CA GLN A 771 8.49 -9.81 48.83
C GLN A 771 9.06 -9.68 47.42
N ASN A 772 10.00 -8.76 47.20
CA ASN A 772 10.56 -8.43 45.89
C ASN A 772 12.09 -8.63 45.87
N PRO A 773 12.59 -9.79 45.41
CA PRO A 773 14.03 -10.07 45.42
C PRO A 773 14.84 -9.15 44.48
N LEU A 774 14.20 -8.52 43.50
CA LEU A 774 14.82 -7.55 42.56
C LEU A 774 15.37 -6.28 43.25
N LEU A 775 14.89 -5.94 44.45
CA LEU A 775 15.29 -4.72 45.15
C LEU A 775 16.78 -4.73 45.56
N PHE A 776 17.34 -5.89 45.92
CA PHE A 776 18.77 -6.01 46.26
C PHE A 776 19.69 -5.80 45.03
N PRO A 777 19.46 -6.46 43.87
CA PRO A 777 20.19 -6.16 42.65
C PRO A 777 20.07 -4.70 42.21
N LEU A 778 18.89 -4.08 42.35
CA LEU A 778 18.72 -2.65 42.05
C LEU A 778 19.58 -1.76 42.95
N LEU A 779 19.63 -2.04 44.26
CA LEU A 779 20.52 -1.34 45.18
C LEU A 779 22.00 -1.49 44.79
N ARG A 780 22.43 -2.67 44.32
CA ARG A 780 23.81 -2.86 43.83
C ARG A 780 24.10 -2.01 42.59
N VAL A 781 23.15 -1.87 41.66
CA VAL A 781 23.34 -0.95 40.51
C VAL A 781 23.48 0.50 40.97
N VAL A 782 22.68 0.92 41.96
CA VAL A 782 22.81 2.26 42.56
C VAL A 782 24.15 2.43 43.29
N ALA A 783 24.64 1.39 43.97
CA ALA A 783 25.93 1.39 44.66
C ALA A 783 27.11 1.54 43.69
N ALA A 784 27.01 0.97 42.49
CA ALA A 784 28.02 1.11 41.45
C ALA A 784 28.15 2.55 40.92
N GLY A 785 27.06 3.33 40.91
CA GLY A 785 27.04 4.72 40.45
C GLY A 785 27.26 5.74 41.55
N ARG A 786 28.44 5.75 42.18
CA ARG A 786 28.80 6.68 43.27
C ARG A 786 28.61 8.15 42.85
N PRO A 787 27.98 9.04 43.66
CA PRO A 787 27.49 8.87 45.03
C PRO A 787 25.99 8.53 45.16
N ALA A 788 25.36 7.88 44.16
CA ALA A 788 23.90 7.72 44.11
C ALA A 788 23.28 7.00 45.31
N LEU A 789 24.01 6.07 45.94
CA LEU A 789 23.53 5.33 47.12
C LEU A 789 23.19 6.22 48.32
N CYS A 790 23.80 7.41 48.43
CA CYS A 790 23.44 8.40 49.44
C CYS A 790 21.95 8.77 49.39
N TYR A 791 21.37 8.87 48.19
CA TYR A 791 19.95 9.21 48.02
C TYR A 791 18.99 8.08 48.41
N CYS A 792 19.49 6.84 48.54
CA CYS A 792 18.75 5.68 49.06
C CYS A 792 18.86 5.53 50.59
N SER A 793 19.43 6.51 51.31
CA SER A 793 19.69 6.45 52.77
C SER A 793 18.47 5.98 53.58
N VAL A 794 17.26 6.41 53.20
CA VAL A 794 16.02 5.99 53.88
C VAL A 794 15.80 4.47 53.82
N LEU A 795 16.03 3.84 52.66
CA LEU A 795 15.85 2.41 52.50
C LEU A 795 16.90 1.62 53.28
N LEU A 796 18.15 2.09 53.25
CA LEU A 796 19.25 1.49 54.00
C LEU A 796 18.99 1.55 55.50
N ARG A 797 18.56 2.71 55.99
CA ARG A 797 18.21 2.95 57.40
C ARG A 797 17.05 2.07 57.85
N GLY A 798 15.94 2.04 57.10
CA GLY A 798 14.78 1.22 57.47
C GLY A 798 15.05 -0.28 57.43
N LEU A 799 15.87 -0.74 56.47
CA LEU A 799 16.29 -2.13 56.42
C LEU A 799 17.25 -2.47 57.57
N LEU A 800 18.21 -1.60 57.88
CA LEU A 800 19.15 -1.80 58.99
C LEU A 800 18.43 -1.83 60.34
N ALA A 801 17.53 -0.87 60.61
CA ALA A 801 16.74 -0.82 61.84
C ALA A 801 15.90 -2.09 62.03
N SER A 802 15.25 -2.57 60.96
CA SER A 802 14.45 -3.80 61.00
C SER A 802 15.29 -5.04 61.26
N LEU A 803 16.50 -5.12 60.67
CA LEU A 803 17.42 -6.23 60.89
C LEU A 803 18.00 -6.19 62.30
N MET A 804 18.39 -5.02 62.81
CA MET A 804 18.84 -4.83 64.19
C MET A 804 17.78 -5.30 65.19
N ALA A 805 16.53 -4.88 65.01
CA ALA A 805 15.41 -5.30 65.85
C ALA A 805 15.12 -6.81 65.74
N HIS A 806 15.26 -7.39 64.54
CA HIS A 806 15.10 -8.84 64.37
C HIS A 806 16.17 -9.63 65.13
N TRP A 807 17.43 -9.22 65.02
CA TRP A 807 18.54 -9.92 65.65
C TRP A 807 18.57 -9.74 67.18
N ASP A 808 18.13 -8.59 67.68
CA ASP A 808 17.93 -8.36 69.12
C ASP A 808 16.83 -9.25 69.69
N ALA A 809 15.72 -9.40 68.96
CA ALA A 809 14.60 -10.25 69.36
C ALA A 809 14.79 -11.75 69.01
N SER A 810 15.91 -12.13 68.39
CA SER A 810 16.14 -13.52 67.96
C SER A 810 16.52 -14.40 69.15
N ARG A 811 15.75 -15.46 69.34
CA ARG A 811 15.97 -16.47 70.39
C ARG A 811 16.80 -17.67 69.91
N GLU A 812 17.14 -17.69 68.63
CA GLU A 812 17.87 -18.80 68.02
C GLU A 812 19.38 -18.67 68.30
N PRO A 813 20.12 -19.77 68.52
CA PRO A 813 21.55 -19.69 68.85
C PRO A 813 22.46 -19.46 67.63
N HIS A 814 21.97 -19.71 66.42
CA HIS A 814 22.75 -19.62 65.17
C HIS A 814 22.08 -18.67 64.19
N THR A 815 22.85 -17.91 63.41
CA THR A 815 22.29 -16.99 62.40
C THR A 815 21.73 -17.72 61.17
N ALA A 816 22.13 -18.97 60.93
CA ALA A 816 21.73 -19.77 59.77
C ALA A 816 20.26 -20.23 59.80
N THR A 817 19.62 -20.22 60.97
CA THR A 817 18.20 -20.62 61.14
C THR A 817 17.24 -19.59 60.54
N SER A 818 17.67 -18.33 60.41
CA SER A 818 16.96 -17.26 59.71
C SER A 818 17.68 -16.86 58.40
N PRO A 819 17.64 -17.70 57.35
CA PRO A 819 18.50 -17.56 56.17
C PRO A 819 18.26 -16.26 55.38
N TRP A 820 17.00 -15.79 55.32
CA TRP A 820 16.69 -14.54 54.63
C TRP A 820 17.26 -13.32 55.36
N HIS A 821 17.13 -13.25 56.70
CA HIS A 821 17.67 -12.11 57.47
C HIS A 821 19.20 -12.09 57.42
N LEU A 822 19.84 -13.26 57.49
CA LEU A 822 21.30 -13.37 57.31
C LEU A 822 21.73 -12.88 55.92
N ALA A 823 21.10 -13.38 54.85
CA ALA A 823 21.41 -12.95 53.49
C ALA A 823 21.15 -11.44 53.28
N ALA A 824 20.06 -10.92 53.84
CA ALA A 824 19.73 -9.49 53.79
C ALA A 824 20.74 -8.62 54.55
N SER A 825 21.17 -9.03 55.75
CA SER A 825 22.23 -8.36 56.51
C SER A 825 23.54 -8.35 55.72
N CYS A 826 23.93 -9.48 55.11
CA CYS A 826 25.14 -9.53 54.31
C CYS A 826 25.04 -8.63 53.06
N ALA A 827 23.92 -8.71 52.33
CA ALA A 827 23.71 -7.95 51.10
C ALA A 827 23.64 -6.44 51.35
N LEU A 828 23.04 -6.01 52.46
CA LEU A 828 22.95 -4.61 52.86
C LEU A 828 24.34 -4.03 53.16
N VAL A 829 25.12 -4.71 54.00
CA VAL A 829 26.49 -4.25 54.36
C VAL A 829 27.41 -4.28 53.14
N ALA A 830 27.35 -5.33 52.31
CA ALA A 830 28.08 -5.40 51.05
C ALA A 830 27.73 -4.23 50.12
N CYS A 831 26.43 -3.91 49.97
CA CYS A 831 25.96 -2.80 49.15
C CYS A 831 26.47 -1.44 49.67
N MET A 832 26.43 -1.22 50.99
CA MET A 832 26.98 -0.01 51.62
C MET A 832 28.51 0.10 51.44
N ALA A 833 29.22 -1.03 51.45
CA ALA A 833 30.65 -1.08 51.15
C ALA A 833 30.95 -0.77 49.67
N GLU A 834 30.25 -1.41 48.73
CA GLU A 834 30.36 -1.17 47.28
C GLU A 834 30.11 0.30 46.93
N GLY A 835 29.11 0.91 47.57
CA GLY A 835 28.77 2.34 47.44
C GLY A 835 29.76 3.29 48.13
N SER A 836 30.85 2.79 48.71
CA SER A 836 31.84 3.56 49.49
C SER A 836 31.22 4.40 50.61
N LEU A 837 30.19 3.86 51.27
CA LEU A 837 29.65 4.42 52.51
C LEU A 837 30.39 3.92 53.74
N LEU A 838 30.95 2.70 53.66
CA LEU A 838 31.71 2.06 54.73
C LEU A 838 33.19 1.90 54.34
N PRO A 839 34.13 2.06 55.30
CA PRO A 839 35.52 1.67 55.15
C PRO A 839 35.63 0.16 54.84
N PRO A 840 36.69 -0.29 54.15
CA PRO A 840 36.82 -1.68 53.70
C PRO A 840 36.76 -2.69 54.85
N VAL A 841 37.30 -2.36 56.04
CA VAL A 841 37.30 -3.26 57.21
C VAL A 841 35.87 -3.48 57.75
N LEU A 842 35.07 -2.40 57.86
CA LEU A 842 33.66 -2.50 58.23
C LEU A 842 32.83 -3.11 57.10
N GLY A 843 33.16 -2.81 55.85
CA GLY A 843 32.49 -3.39 54.69
C GLY A 843 32.62 -4.91 54.65
N ASN A 844 33.80 -5.45 54.90
CA ASN A 844 34.04 -6.90 54.83
C ASN A 844 33.40 -7.69 56.00
N MET A 845 32.83 -7.03 57.02
CA MET A 845 32.29 -7.73 58.20
C MET A 845 31.13 -8.67 57.84
N HIS A 846 30.45 -8.44 56.72
CA HIS A 846 29.36 -9.32 56.30
C HIS A 846 29.84 -10.75 56.00
N GLU A 847 31.12 -10.94 55.69
CA GLU A 847 31.69 -12.25 55.41
C GLU A 847 31.68 -13.15 56.65
N ILE A 848 31.73 -12.58 57.87
CA ILE A 848 31.77 -13.37 59.11
C ILE A 848 30.38 -13.66 59.71
N PHE A 849 29.30 -12.99 59.26
CA PHE A 849 27.96 -13.08 59.88
C PHE A 849 27.40 -14.50 59.98
N HIS A 850 27.70 -15.37 59.01
CA HIS A 850 27.22 -16.76 58.98
C HIS A 850 27.81 -17.66 60.08
N HIS A 851 28.84 -17.18 60.78
CA HIS A 851 29.49 -17.89 61.88
C HIS A 851 29.23 -17.27 63.25
N LEU A 852 28.62 -16.08 63.32
CA LEU A 852 28.38 -15.35 64.56
C LEU A 852 27.06 -15.73 65.23
N ALA A 853 26.95 -15.42 66.52
CA ALA A 853 25.68 -15.47 67.24
C ALA A 853 24.77 -14.28 66.84
N PRO A 854 23.43 -14.41 66.88
CA PRO A 854 22.50 -13.31 66.56
C PRO A 854 22.77 -11.98 67.29
N PHE A 855 23.04 -12.05 68.60
CA PHE A 855 23.37 -10.86 69.39
C PHE A 855 24.69 -10.20 68.93
N GLU A 856 25.67 -10.99 68.49
CA GLU A 856 26.93 -10.45 67.97
C GLU A 856 26.73 -9.76 66.62
N VAL A 857 25.86 -10.30 65.77
CA VAL A 857 25.43 -9.63 64.53
C VAL A 857 24.70 -8.33 64.85
N HIS A 858 23.80 -8.31 65.83
CA HIS A 858 23.14 -7.09 66.29
C HIS A 858 24.17 -6.01 66.71
N LEU A 859 25.16 -6.35 67.55
CA LEU A 859 26.21 -5.42 67.98
C LEU A 859 27.05 -4.88 66.81
N LEU A 860 27.36 -5.70 65.80
CA LEU A 860 28.08 -5.26 64.62
C LEU A 860 27.23 -4.36 63.70
N LEU A 861 25.94 -4.63 63.57
CA LEU A 861 25.03 -3.75 62.84
C LEU A 861 24.82 -2.42 63.57
N LEU A 862 24.81 -2.44 64.91
CA LEU A 862 24.77 -1.24 65.74
C LEU A 862 26.04 -0.38 65.56
N SER A 863 27.23 -0.99 65.50
CA SER A 863 28.46 -0.25 65.22
C SER A 863 28.48 0.35 63.81
N VAL A 864 27.86 -0.32 62.82
CA VAL A 864 27.63 0.25 61.48
C VAL A 864 26.66 1.43 61.55
N TRP A 865 25.58 1.35 62.33
CA TRP A 865 24.65 2.46 62.54
C TRP A 865 25.34 3.67 63.16
N ASP A 866 26.10 3.46 64.23
CA ASP A 866 26.85 4.52 64.91
C ASP A 866 27.91 5.14 64.00
N TYR A 867 28.61 4.33 63.19
CA TYR A 867 29.53 4.85 62.18
C TYR A 867 28.81 5.74 61.16
N LEU A 868 27.66 5.30 60.62
CA LEU A 868 26.90 6.06 59.64
C LEU A 868 26.24 7.30 60.24
N ARG A 869 25.88 7.29 61.53
CA ARG A 869 25.47 8.49 62.28
C ARG A 869 26.57 9.53 62.28
N ASP A 870 27.74 9.14 62.80
CA ASP A 870 28.89 10.03 62.96
C ASP A 870 29.43 10.49 61.59
N ASN A 871 29.34 9.62 60.58
CA ASN A 871 29.85 9.81 59.23
C ASN A 871 28.76 9.73 58.15
N SER A 872 27.70 10.52 58.33
CA SER A 872 26.51 10.55 57.46
C SER A 872 26.86 10.56 55.96
N PRO A 873 26.16 9.76 55.13
CA PRO A 873 26.43 9.58 53.71
C PRO A 873 25.93 10.79 52.92
N LEU A 874 26.72 11.86 52.94
CA LEU A 874 26.44 13.09 52.22
C LEU A 874 27.15 13.09 50.86
N PRO A 875 26.49 13.50 49.76
CA PRO A 875 27.13 13.61 48.45
C PRO A 875 28.38 14.49 48.42
N GLN A 876 28.48 15.47 49.33
CA GLN A 876 29.61 16.41 49.45
C GLN A 876 30.92 15.73 49.88
N LYS A 877 30.86 14.54 50.50
CA LYS A 877 32.05 13.78 50.94
C LYS A 877 32.76 13.05 49.79
N PHE A 878 32.20 13.12 48.58
CA PHE A 878 32.72 12.45 47.40
C PHE A 878 33.44 13.43 46.49
N THR A 879 34.69 13.13 46.14
CA THR A 879 35.50 13.92 45.22
C THR A 879 35.57 13.23 43.85
N PHE A 880 35.46 14.02 42.78
CA PHE A 880 35.55 13.51 41.41
C PHE A 880 37.01 13.26 41.00
N HIS A 881 37.32 12.03 40.61
CA HIS A 881 38.64 11.67 40.08
C HIS A 881 38.60 11.57 38.55
N ALA A 882 39.19 12.55 37.86
CA ALA A 882 39.13 12.68 36.40
C ALA A 882 39.75 11.49 35.65
N GLU A 883 40.85 10.90 36.16
CA GLU A 883 41.54 9.78 35.51
C GLU A 883 40.70 8.49 35.42
N ARG A 884 39.77 8.29 36.36
CA ARG A 884 38.91 7.11 36.41
C ARG A 884 37.45 7.42 36.05
N GLY A 885 37.07 8.70 36.01
CA GLY A 885 35.68 9.13 35.79
C GLY A 885 34.73 8.71 36.91
N VAL A 886 35.23 8.46 38.13
CA VAL A 886 34.45 7.97 39.27
C VAL A 886 34.56 8.92 40.46
N PHE A 887 33.49 9.01 41.24
CA PHE A 887 33.51 9.65 42.55
C PHE A 887 34.07 8.68 43.60
N LEU A 888 35.09 9.13 44.34
CA LEU A 888 35.66 8.38 45.47
C LEU A 888 35.46 9.18 46.77
N ARG A 889 35.26 8.45 47.86
CA ARG A 889 35.22 9.01 49.21
C ARG A 889 36.56 8.74 49.89
N ASP A 890 37.12 9.79 50.46
CA ASP A 890 38.34 9.71 51.25
C ASP A 890 37.99 9.49 52.74
N PHE A 891 38.16 8.26 53.22
CA PHE A 891 37.82 7.86 54.59
C PHE A 891 38.77 8.41 55.64
N THR A 892 39.94 8.94 55.27
CA THR A 892 40.87 9.56 56.24
C THR A 892 40.29 10.83 56.86
N ARG A 893 39.31 11.44 56.19
CA ARG A 893 38.62 12.66 56.63
C ARG A 893 37.42 12.40 57.56
N ASP A 894 37.05 11.13 57.76
CA ASP A 894 35.86 10.71 58.51
C ASP A 894 36.14 10.46 60.02
N GLY A 895 37.26 10.97 60.54
CA GLY A 895 37.65 10.85 61.96
C GLY A 895 38.18 9.47 62.36
N ASP A 896 38.31 9.22 63.66
CA ASP A 896 38.84 7.96 64.19
C ASP A 896 37.83 6.81 64.01
N VAL A 897 38.13 5.91 63.07
CA VAL A 897 37.37 4.67 62.80
C VAL A 897 37.61 3.62 63.90
N GLY A 898 38.67 3.78 64.71
CA GLY A 898 39.10 2.84 65.75
C GLY A 898 38.03 2.51 66.79
N LYS A 899 37.21 3.50 67.19
CA LYS A 899 36.09 3.28 68.12
C LYS A 899 35.08 2.23 67.65
N HIS A 900 34.82 2.18 66.34
CA HIS A 900 33.86 1.26 65.73
C HIS A 900 34.50 -0.10 65.43
N LEU A 901 35.81 -0.11 65.17
CA LEU A 901 36.59 -1.34 64.96
C LEU A 901 36.85 -2.11 66.24
N ALA A 902 36.92 -1.45 67.40
CA ALA A 902 37.13 -2.10 68.69
C ALA A 902 36.05 -3.17 68.98
N VAL A 903 34.79 -2.90 68.62
CA VAL A 903 33.68 -3.86 68.74
C VAL A 903 33.91 -5.06 67.83
N LEU A 904 34.29 -4.82 66.57
CA LEU A 904 34.60 -5.88 65.61
C LEU A 904 35.76 -6.76 66.07
N HIS A 905 36.84 -6.16 66.57
CA HIS A 905 38.00 -6.88 67.09
C HIS A 905 37.66 -7.70 68.35
N SER A 906 36.80 -7.17 69.23
CA SER A 906 36.32 -7.91 70.41
C SER A 906 35.48 -9.12 70.02
N VAL A 907 34.54 -8.97 69.08
CA VAL A 907 33.71 -10.08 68.56
C VAL A 907 34.57 -11.13 67.86
N LEU A 908 35.57 -10.70 67.08
CA LEU A 908 36.51 -11.59 66.41
C LEU A 908 37.39 -12.35 67.41
N HIS A 909 37.86 -11.68 68.46
CA HIS A 909 38.67 -12.29 69.52
C HIS A 909 37.88 -13.33 70.33
N LYS A 910 36.63 -13.00 70.70
CA LYS A 910 35.73 -13.93 71.40
C LYS A 910 35.48 -15.22 70.60
N ASN A 911 35.43 -15.11 69.27
CA ASN A 911 35.20 -16.23 68.36
C ASN A 911 36.48 -16.72 67.66
N ILE A 912 37.67 -16.51 68.23
CA ILE A 912 38.95 -16.83 67.58
C ILE A 912 39.09 -18.31 67.19
N GLN A 913 38.45 -19.20 67.95
CA GLN A 913 38.42 -20.64 67.69
C GLN A 913 37.79 -20.98 66.32
N ARG A 914 36.88 -20.14 65.82
CA ARG A 914 36.18 -20.32 64.54
C ARG A 914 36.63 -19.34 63.46
N LEU A 915 36.99 -18.11 63.83
CA LEU A 915 37.29 -17.01 62.89
C LEU A 915 38.78 -16.65 62.81
N GLY A 916 39.67 -17.41 63.46
CA GLY A 916 41.10 -17.11 63.49
C GLY A 916 41.76 -16.95 62.11
N LEU A 917 41.32 -17.73 61.11
CA LEU A 917 41.82 -17.63 59.73
C LEU A 917 41.44 -16.32 59.04
N LEU A 918 40.29 -15.73 59.41
CA LEU A 918 39.80 -14.48 58.82
C LEU A 918 40.35 -13.24 59.53
N ALA A 919 41.00 -13.39 60.68
CA ALA A 919 41.50 -12.27 61.47
C ALA A 919 42.52 -11.39 60.73
N GLY A 920 43.31 -11.97 59.81
CA GLY A 920 44.25 -11.22 58.98
C GLY A 920 43.60 -10.28 57.96
N ARG A 921 42.32 -10.50 57.61
CA ARG A 921 41.55 -9.68 56.66
C ARG A 921 40.96 -8.41 57.28
N PHE A 922 40.92 -8.34 58.62
CA PHE A 922 40.30 -7.26 59.40
C PHE A 922 41.30 -6.46 60.25
N ARG A 923 42.61 -6.60 59.95
CA ARG A 923 43.71 -5.88 60.60
C ARG A 923 44.08 -4.61 59.86
#